data_AF-A0A7N4PCF6-F1
#
_entry.id   AF-A0A7N4PCF6-F1
#
_cell.length_a   1.000
_cell.length_b   1.000
_cell.length_c   1.000
_cell.angle_alpha   90.00
_cell.angle_beta   90.00
_cell.angle_gamma   90.00
#
_symmetry.space_group_name_H-M   'P 1'
#
loop_
_entity.id
_entity.type
_entity.pdbx_description
1 polymer ?
#
loop_
_entity_poly.entity_id
_entity_poly.type
_entity_poly.pdbx_seq_one_letter_code
_entity_poly.pdbx_strand_id
1 'polypeptide(L)'
;MGEIEGTYRVLETSGSRLGGPNHTGVSTLEPGQSLSSAMAKTSAKLQEKALAIKVKLLDNAIEILHVEPKCYGQILLTEVFKHLNLIESDYFGLEFQNVQSYWIWLEPMKPIVKQIRSPKNTMLRLAVKFFPPDPGQLQEEYTRYLFALQIKRDLAEERLLCSDNTTALLTSHLLQSEIGDYEETADREHLKISKYVPNQDSLQEKIIEYHRQHIGQTPAESDFQVLEIARKLEMYGIKFHLASDREGTKIHLAVSHLGVLVFQGNTKINTFNWSKVRKLSFKRKRFLIKLHPEVHGSYQDTLEFLLGSRDECKNFWKICVEYHTFFRLFDQPKPKAKAVFFSRGSSFRYSGRTQRQLVDYVKDSGMKKQPYERRHSKVKISTQTLNKDLPKQSISFTEGLRLSGSPCSTNASLYSAPTSSVTPADLPVCMDSNSSFMVSKAPSVKSPVAERSSVTSAEEADKQTVQLQGSPILHSFQGLLEDSSPLSPSSLKSSLSLNPTFQVSLSPTGQGSSPLLSPVLGDAGCVRVEDEEETKQQQVPTDRAYFIAKEILATERTYVKDLEVITVWFRSAVIKERAMPETLTTLLFSNIDPIYEFHRGFLREIEQRLALWEGATGAHEKGNVQRIGDIMLKNMHSLKAFTGCLQKHDEVLTELEKATRCLRKLEMVYREFELQKVCYLPLNTFFLKPIQRLIYYKLVLGRLCRHYMPGHPDYPDCKSALRNISEMTLQLQNSLLRLENFQKLTELQHDLVGIDNLVIPGREFIREGCLYKLTKKGFQQRMFFLFSDMLLYTSKGVTGTNHFKIHGQLPLHGMLLIVLDPPVEETDNEWSVPHCFTIYSVPKTIVVAASTRLEMGKWMDDLSLAIELVKSSDKAVVLLDGCVGGGSNKLPPRSLLGQGPKANTITHVCWYRNHSLSLTDYLCMIQNQLSGYLLRKFKNSSGWQKLWVVFTNFCLFFYKTHQDDYPLASLPLLGYTISVPGQADGLHKDFVFKLQFKSHIYFFRAESKYTFERWMEVIKRATNSPGRSSQTVAGEDRDSHTN
;
A
#
# COMPACT_ATOMS: atom_id res chain seq x y z
N MET A 1 32.21 -0.59 1.82
CA MET A 1 33.61 -0.87 2.26
C MET A 1 33.48 -1.64 3.56
N GLY A 2 34.42 -2.54 3.88
CA GLY A 2 34.31 -3.36 5.09
C GLY A 2 34.39 -2.55 6.39
N GLU A 3 33.85 -3.17 7.44
CA GLU A 3 34.02 -2.80 8.85
C GLU A 3 35.37 -3.34 9.36
N ILE A 4 35.94 -2.67 10.36
CA ILE A 4 36.82 -3.26 11.39
C ILE A 4 36.49 -2.51 12.68
N GLU A 5 36.26 -3.22 13.79
CA GLU A 5 36.02 -2.63 15.11
C GLU A 5 37.35 -2.31 15.84
N GLY A 6 37.30 -1.40 16.81
CA GLY A 6 38.49 -0.98 17.56
C GLY A 6 38.15 -0.04 18.72
N THR A 7 37.80 -0.63 19.87
CA THR A 7 37.37 0.08 21.07
C THR A 7 38.54 0.68 21.85
N TYR A 8 38.46 1.96 22.28
CA TYR A 8 39.08 2.45 23.52
C TYR A 8 38.35 3.72 24.03
N ARG A 9 38.68 4.17 25.26
CA ARG A 9 37.78 4.96 26.12
C ARG A 9 37.91 6.50 26.00
N VAL A 10 36.75 7.14 26.14
CA VAL A 10 36.43 8.39 26.87
C VAL A 10 37.57 9.34 27.23
N LEU A 11 37.43 10.60 26.81
CA LEU A 11 37.75 11.78 27.63
C LEU A 11 36.81 12.93 27.23
N GLU A 12 36.34 13.69 28.22
CA GLU A 12 35.46 14.85 28.03
C GLU A 12 36.29 16.13 27.79
N THR A 13 35.73 17.10 27.05
CA THR A 13 35.38 18.45 27.58
C THR A 13 35.04 19.44 26.46
N SER A 14 34.22 20.43 26.79
CA SER A 14 34.03 21.66 26.02
C SER A 14 34.96 22.75 26.55
N GLY A 15 35.50 23.63 25.69
CA GLY A 15 36.16 24.84 26.16
C GLY A 15 37.19 25.45 25.19
N SER A 16 36.89 26.62 24.65
CA SER A 16 37.84 27.41 23.85
C SER A 16 38.91 28.06 24.73
N ARG A 17 40.17 28.10 24.27
CA ARG A 17 41.13 29.16 24.63
C ARG A 17 42.17 29.41 23.55
N LEU A 18 42.74 30.63 23.56
CA LEU A 18 43.70 31.12 22.57
C LEU A 18 45.15 30.87 23.02
N GLY A 19 46.11 31.00 22.09
CA GLY A 19 47.50 31.28 22.46
C GLY A 19 48.57 30.74 21.50
N GLY A 20 49.13 31.61 20.66
CA GLY A 20 50.40 31.43 19.96
C GLY A 20 51.10 32.80 19.88
N PRO A 21 52.42 32.91 20.08
CA PRO A 21 53.01 34.16 20.60
C PRO A 21 53.25 35.27 19.55
N ASN A 22 53.20 36.51 20.04
CA ASN A 22 53.59 37.74 19.33
C ASN A 22 55.09 38.02 19.46
N HIS A 23 55.64 38.81 18.51
CA HIS A 23 56.69 39.85 18.61
C HIS A 23 57.21 40.09 17.17
N THR A 24 57.38 41.29 16.60
CA THR A 24 57.22 42.72 16.99
C THR A 24 56.85 43.53 15.73
N GLY A 25 56.26 44.73 15.78
CA GLY A 25 55.75 45.51 16.92
C GLY A 25 55.26 46.92 16.52
N VAL A 26 54.49 47.54 17.42
CA VAL A 26 54.26 49.00 17.62
C VAL A 26 53.97 49.92 16.41
N SER A 27 52.72 50.41 16.35
CA SER A 27 52.44 51.86 16.47
C SER A 27 51.02 52.10 17.01
N THR A 28 50.74 53.31 17.50
CA THR A 28 49.61 53.65 18.37
C THR A 28 48.47 54.40 17.68
N LEU A 29 47.21 54.16 18.09
CA LEU A 29 46.29 55.14 18.73
C LEU A 29 44.83 54.61 18.85
N GLU A 30 44.00 55.38 19.56
CA GLU A 30 42.71 55.00 20.17
C GLU A 30 41.51 54.74 19.21
N PRO A 31 40.47 54.00 19.65
CA PRO A 31 39.31 53.64 18.83
C PRO A 31 38.16 54.67 18.90
N GLY A 32 37.72 55.21 17.75
CA GLY A 32 36.47 56.01 17.74
C GLY A 32 36.18 56.88 16.52
N GLN A 33 36.08 56.32 15.30
CA GLN A 33 35.47 57.03 14.16
C GLN A 33 34.93 56.08 13.08
N SER A 34 33.98 56.56 12.25
CA SER A 34 33.12 55.72 11.40
C SER A 34 33.68 55.51 9.98
N LEU A 35 33.76 54.24 9.55
CA LEU A 35 34.27 53.85 8.22
C LEU A 35 33.27 54.00 7.06
N SER A 36 32.26 54.85 7.20
CA SER A 36 31.27 55.14 6.15
C SER A 36 31.91 55.79 4.90
N SER A 37 32.98 56.56 5.09
CA SER A 37 33.71 57.25 4.01
C SER A 37 34.66 56.34 3.21
N ALA A 38 35.07 55.19 3.75
CA ALA A 38 36.06 54.32 3.12
C ALA A 38 35.50 53.48 1.96
N MET A 39 34.23 53.05 2.04
CA MET A 39 33.62 52.18 1.03
C MET A 39 33.43 52.86 -0.33
N ALA A 40 33.29 54.19 -0.35
CA ALA A 40 33.03 54.95 -1.57
C ALA A 40 34.20 54.93 -2.59
N LYS A 41 35.46 54.77 -2.12
CA LYS A 41 36.66 54.89 -2.98
C LYS A 41 37.29 53.55 -3.39
N THR A 42 36.93 52.44 -2.75
CA THR A 42 37.34 51.08 -3.17
C THR A 42 36.39 50.44 -4.18
N SER A 43 35.12 50.85 -4.21
CA SER A 43 34.10 50.34 -5.15
C SER A 43 34.55 50.40 -6.63
N ALA A 44 35.01 51.58 -7.07
CA ALA A 44 35.36 51.84 -8.47
C ALA A 44 36.50 50.96 -9.03
N LYS A 45 37.37 50.39 -8.19
CA LYS A 45 38.57 49.64 -8.64
C LYS A 45 38.43 48.11 -8.56
N LEU A 46 37.30 47.60 -8.05
CA LEU A 46 36.95 46.18 -8.14
C LEU A 46 36.12 45.86 -9.40
N GLN A 47 35.32 46.81 -9.89
CA GLN A 47 34.34 46.59 -10.97
C GLN A 47 34.96 46.13 -12.30
N GLU A 48 36.15 46.61 -12.67
CA GLU A 48 36.84 46.24 -13.92
C GLU A 48 37.16 44.74 -14.07
N LYS A 49 37.16 43.98 -12.97
CA LYS A 49 37.49 42.54 -12.98
C LYS A 49 36.29 41.63 -12.73
N ALA A 50 35.07 42.16 -12.66
CA ALA A 50 33.87 41.34 -12.51
C ALA A 50 33.56 40.51 -13.78
N LEU A 51 33.30 39.23 -13.61
CA LEU A 51 32.80 38.33 -14.65
C LEU A 51 31.27 38.31 -14.60
N ALA A 52 30.63 39.06 -15.51
CA ALA A 52 29.19 38.98 -15.71
C ALA A 52 28.83 37.62 -16.34
N ILE A 53 27.89 36.90 -15.70
CA ILE A 53 27.37 35.60 -16.14
C ILE A 53 25.85 35.71 -16.30
N LYS A 54 25.32 35.24 -17.43
CA LYS A 54 23.89 35.23 -17.73
C LYS A 54 23.27 33.91 -17.27
N VAL A 55 22.22 33.99 -16.46
CA VAL A 55 21.48 32.85 -15.93
C VAL A 55 20.01 32.97 -16.33
N LYS A 56 19.51 32.06 -17.17
CA LYS A 56 18.09 31.93 -17.48
C LYS A 56 17.38 31.13 -16.39
N LEU A 57 16.42 31.74 -15.73
CA LEU A 57 15.60 31.15 -14.67
C LEU A 57 14.50 30.22 -15.23
N LEU A 58 13.68 29.63 -14.34
CA LEU A 58 12.64 28.67 -14.73
C LEU A 58 11.43 29.33 -15.41
N ASP A 59 11.07 30.53 -14.97
CA ASP A 59 10.08 31.45 -15.55
C ASP A 59 10.50 32.07 -16.90
N ASN A 60 11.74 31.82 -17.34
CA ASN A 60 12.44 32.41 -18.49
C ASN A 60 13.07 33.80 -18.28
N ALA A 61 13.00 34.39 -17.08
CA ALA A 61 13.75 35.61 -16.77
C ALA A 61 15.27 35.39 -16.94
N ILE A 62 16.01 36.44 -17.28
CA ILE A 62 17.47 36.39 -17.48
C ILE A 62 18.14 37.31 -16.46
N GLU A 63 18.76 36.69 -15.45
CA GLU A 63 19.56 37.40 -14.46
C GLU A 63 21.01 37.53 -14.91
N ILE A 64 21.65 38.65 -14.52
CA ILE A 64 23.06 38.93 -14.82
C ILE A 64 23.83 39.06 -13.51
N LEU A 65 24.51 37.99 -13.11
CA LEU A 65 25.26 37.94 -11.87
C LEU A 65 26.73 38.27 -12.12
N HIS A 66 27.27 39.20 -11.32
CA HIS A 66 28.66 39.63 -11.37
C HIS A 66 29.46 38.85 -10.33
N VAL A 67 30.34 37.95 -10.78
CA VAL A 67 31.16 37.10 -9.90
C VAL A 67 32.65 37.26 -10.20
N GLU A 68 33.54 36.81 -9.31
CA GLU A 68 34.97 36.87 -9.57
C GLU A 68 35.41 35.89 -10.69
N PRO A 69 36.38 36.23 -11.56
CA PRO A 69 36.80 35.37 -12.67
C PRO A 69 37.39 34.01 -12.27
N LYS A 70 37.81 33.85 -11.01
CA LYS A 70 38.36 32.60 -10.46
C LYS A 70 37.37 31.88 -9.53
N CYS A 71 36.14 32.37 -9.38
CA CYS A 71 35.16 31.82 -8.45
C CYS A 71 34.81 30.35 -8.76
N TYR A 72 34.46 29.61 -7.71
CA TYR A 72 33.94 28.24 -7.79
C TYR A 72 32.47 28.24 -8.20
N GLY A 73 32.03 27.19 -8.92
CA GLY A 73 30.63 27.03 -9.32
C GLY A 73 29.64 27.08 -8.15
N GLN A 74 30.07 26.68 -6.94
CA GLN A 74 29.31 26.81 -5.71
C GLN A 74 28.92 28.26 -5.39
N ILE A 75 29.78 29.24 -5.67
CA ILE A 75 29.51 30.66 -5.37
C ILE A 75 28.37 31.18 -6.26
N LEU A 76 28.41 30.87 -7.56
CA LEU A 76 27.33 31.24 -8.48
C LEU A 76 26.01 30.55 -8.12
N LEU A 77 26.04 29.27 -7.72
CA LEU A 77 24.86 28.56 -7.24
C LEU A 77 24.27 29.23 -6.00
N THR A 78 25.11 29.55 -5.01
CA THR A 78 24.67 30.23 -3.77
C THR A 78 24.07 31.61 -4.05
N GLU A 79 24.66 32.43 -4.93
CA GLU A 79 24.06 33.74 -5.27
C GLU A 79 22.75 33.61 -6.07
N VAL A 80 22.62 32.64 -6.99
CA VAL A 80 21.33 32.36 -7.66
C VAL A 80 20.27 31.93 -6.64
N PHE A 81 20.56 31.00 -5.75
CA PHE A 81 19.58 30.51 -4.77
C PHE A 81 19.20 31.57 -3.73
N LYS A 82 20.14 32.45 -3.36
CA LYS A 82 19.91 33.61 -2.48
C LYS A 82 19.04 34.68 -3.14
N HIS A 83 19.27 34.99 -4.42
CA HIS A 83 18.41 35.90 -5.21
C HIS A 83 16.97 35.39 -5.32
N LEU A 84 16.79 34.07 -5.41
CA LEU A 84 15.49 33.40 -5.45
C LEU A 84 14.88 33.11 -4.06
N ASN A 85 15.56 33.46 -2.97
CA ASN A 85 15.20 33.09 -1.59
C ASN A 85 14.88 31.58 -1.41
N LEU A 86 15.61 30.71 -2.12
CA LEU A 86 15.23 29.32 -2.34
C LEU A 86 15.74 28.38 -1.24
N ILE A 87 14.88 28.08 -0.26
CA ILE A 87 15.19 27.25 0.91
C ILE A 87 15.57 25.80 0.50
N GLU A 88 14.75 25.17 -0.34
CA GLU A 88 14.91 23.79 -0.84
C GLU A 88 15.89 23.68 -2.04
N SER A 89 16.93 24.51 -2.05
CA SER A 89 17.84 24.71 -3.20
C SER A 89 18.53 23.45 -3.74
N ASP A 90 18.80 22.44 -2.90
CA ASP A 90 19.55 21.24 -3.31
C ASP A 90 18.83 20.40 -4.38
N TYR A 91 17.50 20.55 -4.57
CA TYR A 91 16.77 19.94 -5.68
C TYR A 91 17.16 20.49 -7.07
N PHE A 92 17.82 21.65 -7.13
CA PHE A 92 18.07 22.41 -8.36
C PHE A 92 19.55 22.45 -8.76
N GLY A 93 19.82 22.89 -9.99
CA GLY A 93 21.18 23.15 -10.45
C GLY A 93 21.21 24.05 -11.68
N LEU A 94 22.42 24.49 -12.03
CA LEU A 94 22.68 25.21 -13.28
C LEU A 94 23.25 24.22 -14.31
N GLU A 95 22.64 24.15 -15.49
CA GLU A 95 23.19 23.43 -16.66
C GLU A 95 23.53 24.40 -17.79
N PHE A 96 24.57 24.09 -18.57
CA PHE A 96 25.04 24.88 -19.71
C PHE A 96 25.33 23.96 -20.91
N GLN A 97 25.26 24.49 -22.13
CA GLN A 97 25.63 23.73 -23.32
C GLN A 97 27.15 23.66 -23.48
N ASN A 98 27.66 22.46 -23.69
CA ASN A 98 29.03 22.21 -24.11
C ASN A 98 29.20 22.47 -25.62
N VAL A 99 30.44 22.41 -26.12
CA VAL A 99 30.81 22.59 -27.55
C VAL A 99 30.10 21.59 -28.49
N GLN A 100 29.56 20.49 -27.96
CA GLN A 100 28.77 19.48 -28.68
C GLN A 100 27.25 19.66 -28.46
N SER A 101 26.81 20.85 -28.08
CA SER A 101 25.42 21.24 -27.74
C SER A 101 24.73 20.45 -26.60
N TYR A 102 25.36 19.42 -26.04
CA TYR A 102 24.85 18.71 -24.86
C TYR A 102 24.83 19.59 -23.61
N TRP A 103 23.72 19.55 -22.88
CA TRP A 103 23.58 20.15 -21.54
C TRP A 103 24.42 19.41 -20.50
N ILE A 104 25.23 20.14 -19.74
CA ILE A 104 26.09 19.64 -18.67
C ILE A 104 25.87 20.47 -17.41
N TRP A 105 25.71 19.80 -16.25
CA TRP A 105 25.65 20.44 -14.94
C TRP A 105 26.96 21.14 -14.57
N LEU A 106 26.86 22.36 -14.03
CA LEU A 106 27.97 23.08 -13.40
C LEU A 106 28.46 22.32 -12.15
N GLU A 107 29.73 21.94 -12.10
CA GLU A 107 30.33 21.28 -10.93
C GLU A 107 30.64 22.33 -9.85
N PRO A 108 30.08 22.24 -8.63
CA PRO A 108 30.26 23.29 -7.61
C PRO A 108 31.73 23.45 -7.19
N MET A 109 32.44 22.34 -7.02
CA MET A 109 33.82 22.25 -6.54
C MET A 109 34.88 22.53 -7.62
N LYS A 110 34.55 23.28 -8.68
CA LYS A 110 35.47 23.71 -9.74
C LYS A 110 35.33 25.20 -10.08
N PRO A 111 36.45 25.91 -10.38
CA PRO A 111 36.38 27.27 -10.92
C PRO A 111 35.61 27.34 -12.24
N ILE A 112 34.75 28.33 -12.43
CA ILE A 112 33.84 28.41 -13.60
C ILE A 112 34.62 28.49 -14.93
N VAL A 113 35.70 29.28 -14.97
CA VAL A 113 36.62 29.39 -16.12
C VAL A 113 37.38 28.10 -16.48
N LYS A 114 37.32 27.06 -15.62
CA LYS A 114 37.84 25.71 -15.92
C LYS A 114 36.74 24.74 -16.39
N GLN A 115 35.51 25.21 -16.56
CA GLN A 115 34.34 24.44 -16.99
C GLN A 115 33.75 25.01 -18.29
N ILE A 116 33.65 26.33 -18.39
CA ILE A 116 33.02 27.05 -19.50
C ILE A 116 34.10 27.83 -20.27
N ARG A 117 34.20 27.62 -21.60
CA ARG A 117 35.25 28.22 -22.45
C ARG A 117 35.13 29.75 -22.57
N SER A 118 33.91 30.29 -22.64
CA SER A 118 33.66 31.74 -22.66
C SER A 118 32.44 32.06 -21.79
N PRO A 119 32.62 32.26 -20.47
CA PRO A 119 31.50 32.43 -19.54
C PRO A 119 30.64 33.67 -19.82
N LYS A 120 31.24 34.77 -20.32
CA LYS A 120 30.51 36.00 -20.70
C LYS A 120 29.47 35.77 -21.80
N ASN A 121 29.71 34.79 -22.68
CA ASN A 121 28.88 34.51 -23.86
C ASN A 121 28.05 33.22 -23.69
N THR A 122 28.17 32.51 -22.57
CA THR A 122 27.46 31.26 -22.31
C THR A 122 26.23 31.54 -21.46
N MET A 123 25.05 31.16 -21.94
CA MET A 123 23.84 31.14 -21.12
C MET A 123 23.84 29.88 -20.25
N LEU A 124 23.82 30.04 -18.93
CA LEU A 124 23.47 28.95 -18.01
C LEU A 124 21.95 28.97 -17.83
N ARG A 125 21.33 27.81 -17.58
CA ARG A 125 19.91 27.73 -17.18
C ARG A 125 19.73 27.04 -15.84
N LEU A 126 18.84 27.59 -15.02
CA LEU A 126 18.31 26.91 -13.84
C LEU A 126 17.40 25.78 -14.30
N ALA A 127 17.59 24.59 -13.73
CA ALA A 127 16.77 23.41 -13.98
C ALA A 127 16.65 22.56 -12.71
N VAL A 128 15.55 21.79 -12.59
CA VAL A 128 15.44 20.76 -11.55
C VAL A 128 16.48 19.67 -11.82
N LYS A 129 17.22 19.30 -10.77
CA LYS A 129 18.28 18.30 -10.80
C LYS A 129 17.86 16.97 -10.16
N PHE A 130 17.00 17.01 -9.15
CA PHE A 130 16.50 15.80 -8.47
C PHE A 130 14.97 15.83 -8.39
N PHE A 131 14.32 14.83 -8.99
CA PHE A 131 12.86 14.70 -8.99
C PHE A 131 12.42 13.68 -7.92
N PRO A 132 11.70 14.10 -6.85
CA PRO A 132 11.21 13.20 -5.82
C PRO A 132 10.10 12.27 -6.37
N PRO A 133 9.82 11.14 -5.71
CA PRO A 133 8.70 10.25 -6.08
C PRO A 133 7.31 10.87 -5.84
N ASP A 134 7.24 11.87 -4.96
CA ASP A 134 6.02 12.37 -4.33
C ASP A 134 6.14 13.90 -4.18
N PRO A 135 5.30 14.70 -4.86
CA PRO A 135 5.27 16.15 -4.76
C PRO A 135 4.99 16.67 -3.35
N GLY A 136 4.32 15.89 -2.49
CA GLY A 136 4.12 16.22 -1.07
C GLY A 136 5.41 16.26 -0.24
N GLN A 137 6.54 15.82 -0.81
CA GLN A 137 7.87 15.97 -0.20
C GLN A 137 8.44 17.38 -0.38
N LEU A 138 7.94 18.17 -1.33
CA LEU A 138 8.33 19.57 -1.54
C LEU A 138 7.56 20.45 -0.55
N GLN A 139 8.25 20.94 0.49
CA GLN A 139 7.59 21.62 1.61
C GLN A 139 7.15 23.04 1.26
N GLU A 140 7.96 23.76 0.46
CA GLU A 140 7.68 25.14 0.09
C GLU A 140 6.85 25.23 -1.19
N GLU A 141 5.91 26.17 -1.20
CA GLU A 141 5.02 26.41 -2.35
C GLU A 141 5.80 26.92 -3.57
N TYR A 142 6.76 27.81 -3.33
CA TYR A 142 7.64 28.30 -4.38
C TYR A 142 8.48 27.18 -5.03
N THR A 143 8.87 26.16 -4.25
CA THR A 143 9.52 24.95 -4.81
C THR A 143 8.55 24.20 -5.74
N ARG A 144 7.29 24.00 -5.32
CA ARG A 144 6.26 23.36 -6.17
C ARG A 144 6.01 24.14 -7.46
N TYR A 145 5.92 25.48 -7.40
CA TYR A 145 5.82 26.33 -8.58
C TYR A 145 7.03 26.20 -9.53
N LEU A 146 8.25 26.25 -9.01
CA LEU A 146 9.47 26.06 -9.82
C LEU A 146 9.52 24.66 -10.47
N PHE A 147 8.99 23.63 -9.81
CA PHE A 147 8.82 22.30 -10.40
C PHE A 147 7.72 22.30 -11.49
N ALA A 148 6.59 22.98 -11.30
CA ALA A 148 5.55 23.11 -12.33
C ALA A 148 6.08 23.83 -13.58
N LEU A 149 6.91 24.88 -13.42
CA LEU A 149 7.62 25.54 -14.51
C LEU A 149 8.64 24.63 -15.23
N GLN A 150 9.29 23.71 -14.50
CA GLN A 150 10.12 22.67 -15.13
C GLN A 150 9.27 21.71 -15.96
N ILE A 151 8.08 21.31 -15.50
CA ILE A 151 7.15 20.48 -16.28
C ILE A 151 6.63 21.23 -17.52
N LYS A 152 6.28 22.51 -17.40
CA LYS A 152 5.95 23.39 -18.54
C LYS A 152 7.07 23.42 -19.59
N ARG A 153 8.34 23.48 -19.15
CA ARG A 153 9.51 23.40 -20.04
C ARG A 153 9.70 22.01 -20.64
N ASP A 154 9.55 20.95 -19.86
CA ASP A 154 9.77 19.57 -20.33
C ASP A 154 8.67 19.10 -21.29
N LEU A 155 7.46 19.68 -21.22
CA LEU A 155 6.42 19.57 -22.24
C LEU A 155 6.80 20.33 -23.52
N ALA A 156 7.23 21.60 -23.41
CA ALA A 156 7.64 22.41 -24.55
C ALA A 156 8.92 21.92 -25.26
N GLU A 157 9.83 21.24 -24.55
CA GLU A 157 11.03 20.57 -25.10
C GLU A 157 10.77 19.13 -25.58
N GLU A 158 9.50 18.65 -25.63
CA GLU A 158 9.09 17.27 -25.99
C GLU A 158 9.73 16.15 -25.14
N ARG A 159 10.14 16.46 -23.91
CA ARG A 159 10.85 15.54 -23.00
C ARG A 159 9.88 14.71 -22.17
N LEU A 160 8.75 15.30 -21.80
CA LEU A 160 7.69 14.66 -21.05
C LEU A 160 6.60 14.15 -22.02
N LEU A 161 6.88 13.03 -22.67
CA LEU A 161 5.94 12.42 -23.62
C LEU A 161 4.71 11.87 -22.90
N CYS A 162 3.52 12.30 -23.34
CA CYS A 162 2.21 11.83 -22.88
C CYS A 162 1.16 11.90 -24.00
N SER A 163 -0.04 11.36 -23.77
CA SER A 163 -1.13 11.41 -24.75
C SER A 163 -1.74 12.81 -24.83
N ASP A 164 -2.28 13.18 -25.99
CA ASP A 164 -2.90 14.49 -26.25
C ASP A 164 -3.90 14.95 -25.18
N ASN A 165 -4.71 14.04 -24.63
CA ASN A 165 -5.66 14.36 -23.56
C ASN A 165 -4.93 14.70 -22.24
N THR A 166 -3.84 13.98 -21.92
CA THR A 166 -3.00 14.30 -20.75
C THR A 166 -2.20 15.58 -20.96
N THR A 167 -1.71 15.82 -22.18
CA THR A 167 -1.05 17.06 -22.60
C THR A 167 -1.97 18.25 -22.44
N ALA A 168 -3.23 18.13 -22.89
CA ALA A 168 -4.25 19.17 -22.73
C ALA A 168 -4.59 19.42 -21.25
N LEU A 169 -4.77 18.36 -20.44
CA LEU A 169 -5.07 18.48 -19.01
C LEU A 169 -3.92 19.15 -18.22
N LEU A 170 -2.66 18.73 -18.46
CA LEU A 170 -1.48 19.39 -17.89
C LEU A 170 -1.41 20.87 -18.30
N THR A 171 -1.72 21.18 -19.56
CA THR A 171 -1.71 22.55 -20.08
C THR A 171 -2.83 23.41 -19.47
N SER A 172 -4.02 22.84 -19.23
CA SER A 172 -5.14 23.56 -18.59
C SER A 172 -4.91 23.86 -17.10
N HIS A 173 -4.19 23.01 -16.37
CA HIS A 173 -3.74 23.35 -15.00
C HIS A 173 -2.62 24.41 -15.02
N LEU A 174 -1.69 24.34 -15.98
CA LEU A 174 -0.69 25.38 -16.23
C LEU A 174 -1.29 26.68 -16.79
N LEU A 175 -2.54 26.67 -17.25
CA LEU A 175 -3.31 27.86 -17.65
C LEU A 175 -3.94 28.51 -16.42
N GLN A 176 -4.71 27.73 -15.65
CA GLN A 176 -5.33 28.13 -14.37
C GLN A 176 -4.33 28.78 -13.41
N SER A 177 -3.08 28.30 -13.33
CA SER A 177 -2.09 28.89 -12.42
C SER A 177 -1.45 30.18 -12.95
N GLU A 178 -1.46 30.44 -14.26
CA GLU A 178 -0.85 31.64 -14.87
C GLU A 178 -1.85 32.80 -15.01
N ILE A 179 -3.09 32.52 -15.44
CA ILE A 179 -4.12 33.54 -15.73
C ILE A 179 -5.31 33.57 -14.75
N GLY A 180 -5.50 32.54 -13.91
CA GLY A 180 -6.66 32.41 -13.02
C GLY A 180 -7.82 31.63 -13.67
N ASP A 181 -9.04 31.84 -13.17
CA ASP A 181 -10.24 31.14 -13.63
C ASP A 181 -10.57 31.43 -15.12
N TYR A 182 -11.24 30.46 -15.75
CA TYR A 182 -11.63 30.49 -17.16
C TYR A 182 -12.38 31.76 -17.61
N GLU A 183 -11.84 32.46 -18.60
CA GLU A 183 -12.53 33.53 -19.35
C GLU A 183 -12.27 33.32 -20.86
N GLU A 184 -13.30 33.00 -21.65
CA GLU A 184 -13.15 32.56 -23.05
C GLU A 184 -12.30 33.50 -23.93
N THR A 185 -12.42 34.81 -23.73
CA THR A 185 -11.64 35.85 -24.41
C THR A 185 -10.17 35.82 -23.99
N ALA A 186 -9.88 35.86 -22.69
CA ALA A 186 -8.51 35.84 -22.16
C ALA A 186 -7.79 34.52 -22.43
N ASP A 187 -8.48 33.37 -22.28
CA ASP A 187 -7.99 32.04 -22.65
C ASP A 187 -7.53 32.01 -24.12
N ARG A 188 -8.40 32.42 -25.06
CA ARG A 188 -8.13 32.37 -26.49
C ARG A 188 -7.11 33.42 -26.95
N GLU A 189 -6.88 34.48 -26.18
CA GLU A 189 -5.79 35.42 -26.41
C GLU A 189 -4.45 34.89 -25.87
N HIS A 190 -4.45 34.40 -24.62
CA HIS A 190 -3.23 33.89 -23.98
C HIS A 190 -2.70 32.64 -24.67
N LEU A 191 -3.56 31.72 -25.12
CA LEU A 191 -3.14 30.55 -25.90
C LEU A 191 -2.65 30.87 -27.34
N LYS A 192 -2.83 32.10 -27.83
CA LYS A 192 -2.17 32.58 -29.08
C LYS A 192 -0.77 33.14 -28.80
N ILE A 193 -0.58 33.78 -27.66
CA ILE A 193 0.67 34.44 -27.27
C ILE A 193 1.65 33.46 -26.61
N SER A 194 1.14 32.57 -25.75
CA SER A 194 1.90 31.64 -24.92
C SER A 194 1.82 30.23 -25.50
N LYS A 195 2.92 29.74 -26.07
CA LYS A 195 3.06 28.32 -26.47
C LYS A 195 3.59 27.49 -25.30
N TYR A 196 2.77 26.54 -24.85
CA TYR A 196 3.04 25.54 -23.83
C TYR A 196 3.54 24.22 -24.43
N VAL A 197 3.01 23.84 -25.61
CA VAL A 197 3.36 22.59 -26.32
C VAL A 197 3.43 22.78 -27.84
N PRO A 198 4.21 21.96 -28.58
CA PRO A 198 4.37 22.14 -30.03
C PRO A 198 3.07 21.96 -30.84
N ASN A 199 2.23 20.99 -30.47
CA ASN A 199 0.94 20.71 -31.13
C ASN A 199 -0.26 21.47 -30.52
N GLN A 200 -0.02 22.60 -29.83
CA GLN A 200 -1.05 23.31 -29.05
C GLN A 200 -2.32 23.65 -29.84
N ASP A 201 -2.19 23.98 -31.13
CA ASP A 201 -3.31 24.46 -31.94
C ASP A 201 -4.32 23.33 -32.27
N SER A 202 -3.91 22.05 -32.25
CA SER A 202 -4.82 20.91 -32.36
C SER A 202 -5.41 20.47 -31.01
N LEU A 203 -4.88 20.99 -29.90
CA LEU A 203 -5.33 20.70 -28.53
C LEU A 203 -6.14 21.85 -27.90
N GLN A 204 -6.19 23.03 -28.54
CA GLN A 204 -6.72 24.26 -27.96
C GLN A 204 -8.14 24.11 -27.36
N GLU A 205 -9.08 23.51 -28.09
CA GLU A 205 -10.45 23.34 -27.59
C GLU A 205 -10.52 22.37 -26.39
N LYS A 206 -9.66 21.34 -26.33
CA LYS A 206 -9.56 20.43 -25.17
C LYS A 206 -8.93 21.11 -23.96
N ILE A 207 -7.95 21.99 -24.17
CA ILE A 207 -7.33 22.79 -23.11
C ILE A 207 -8.39 23.70 -22.47
N ILE A 208 -9.21 24.35 -23.31
CA ILE A 208 -10.36 25.18 -22.90
C ILE A 208 -11.43 24.33 -22.19
N GLU A 209 -11.77 23.15 -22.71
CA GLU A 209 -12.75 22.23 -22.11
C GLU A 209 -12.35 21.79 -20.69
N TYR A 210 -11.08 21.48 -20.45
CA TYR A 210 -10.58 21.17 -19.11
C TYR A 210 -10.45 22.43 -18.23
N HIS A 211 -10.05 23.58 -18.77
CA HIS A 211 -9.91 24.81 -17.98
C HIS A 211 -11.25 25.26 -17.36
N ARG A 212 -12.36 25.11 -18.10
CA ARG A 212 -13.73 25.29 -17.60
C ARG A 212 -14.10 24.42 -16.39
N GLN A 213 -13.37 23.33 -16.14
CA GLN A 213 -13.59 22.41 -15.01
C GLN A 213 -12.74 22.76 -13.78
N HIS A 214 -11.87 23.77 -13.87
CA HIS A 214 -10.91 24.14 -12.82
C HIS A 214 -11.31 25.40 -12.03
N ILE A 215 -12.47 25.99 -12.32
CA ILE A 215 -12.97 27.22 -11.70
C ILE A 215 -12.94 27.12 -10.16
N GLY A 216 -12.32 28.12 -9.51
CA GLY A 216 -12.12 28.21 -8.07
C GLY A 216 -10.83 27.53 -7.55
N GLN A 217 -10.04 26.86 -8.39
CA GLN A 217 -8.74 26.30 -7.98
C GLN A 217 -7.68 27.39 -7.89
N THR A 218 -6.97 27.47 -6.75
CA THR A 218 -5.87 28.41 -6.60
C THR A 218 -4.65 28.01 -7.46
N PRO A 219 -3.77 28.96 -7.84
CA PRO A 219 -2.54 28.64 -8.55
C PRO A 219 -1.65 27.62 -7.84
N ALA A 220 -1.64 27.61 -6.51
CA ALA A 220 -0.86 26.68 -5.69
C ALA A 220 -1.40 25.25 -5.71
N GLU A 221 -2.72 25.09 -5.78
CA GLU A 221 -3.39 23.79 -5.97
C GLU A 221 -3.21 23.28 -7.40
N SER A 222 -3.38 24.16 -8.39
CA SER A 222 -3.20 23.79 -9.80
C SER A 222 -1.76 23.39 -10.12
N ASP A 223 -0.76 24.11 -9.60
CA ASP A 223 0.65 23.68 -9.64
C ASP A 223 0.85 22.29 -9.03
N PHE A 224 0.17 21.98 -7.92
CA PHE A 224 0.24 20.65 -7.30
C PHE A 224 -0.42 19.58 -8.18
N GLN A 225 -1.55 19.88 -8.85
CA GLN A 225 -2.16 18.97 -9.82
C GLN A 225 -1.25 18.70 -11.03
N VAL A 226 -0.53 19.70 -11.55
CA VAL A 226 0.49 19.52 -12.59
C VAL A 226 1.51 18.46 -12.16
N LEU A 227 1.99 18.51 -10.92
CA LEU A 227 2.97 17.55 -10.39
C LEU A 227 2.35 16.17 -10.10
N GLU A 228 1.11 16.12 -9.59
CA GLU A 228 0.36 14.89 -9.33
C GLU A 228 -0.01 14.14 -10.62
N ILE A 229 -0.23 14.84 -11.72
CA ILE A 229 -0.42 14.24 -13.06
C ILE A 229 0.94 13.85 -13.62
N ALA A 230 1.92 14.76 -13.64
CA ALA A 230 3.22 14.52 -14.25
C ALA A 230 3.97 13.33 -13.64
N ARG A 231 3.94 13.12 -12.31
CA ARG A 231 4.62 11.99 -11.65
C ARG A 231 4.11 10.61 -12.06
N LYS A 232 2.92 10.53 -12.70
CA LYS A 232 2.32 9.27 -13.19
C LYS A 232 2.85 8.90 -14.58
N LEU A 233 3.54 9.81 -15.27
CA LEU A 233 4.13 9.61 -16.59
C LEU A 233 5.51 8.94 -16.48
N GLU A 234 5.78 7.98 -17.36
CA GLU A 234 7.05 7.23 -17.38
C GLU A 234 8.27 8.12 -17.63
N MET A 235 8.09 9.25 -18.32
CA MET A 235 9.13 10.22 -18.66
C MET A 235 9.39 11.29 -17.57
N TYR A 236 8.71 11.22 -16.42
CA TYR A 236 8.86 12.20 -15.33
C TYR A 236 10.30 12.27 -14.80
N GLY A 237 10.95 13.44 -14.97
CA GLY A 237 12.33 13.68 -14.55
C GLY A 237 13.40 12.89 -15.32
N ILE A 238 13.04 12.27 -16.44
CA ILE A 238 13.95 11.42 -17.22
C ILE A 238 14.85 12.25 -18.14
N LYS A 239 16.17 12.18 -17.90
CA LYS A 239 17.21 12.66 -18.84
C LYS A 239 17.94 11.44 -19.42
N PHE A 240 17.76 11.19 -20.72
CA PHE A 240 18.41 10.08 -21.44
C PHE A 240 19.89 10.35 -21.72
N HIS A 241 20.69 9.27 -21.63
CA HIS A 241 22.08 9.21 -22.06
C HIS A 241 22.25 8.00 -22.99
N LEU A 242 22.72 8.23 -24.23
CA LEU A 242 22.91 7.17 -25.21
C LEU A 242 24.04 6.22 -24.79
N ALA A 243 23.77 4.91 -24.88
CA ALA A 243 24.73 3.85 -24.64
C ALA A 243 24.47 2.64 -25.56
N SER A 244 25.39 1.68 -25.53
CA SER A 244 25.13 0.30 -25.95
C SER A 244 25.25 -0.66 -24.75
N ASP A 245 24.58 -1.80 -24.83
CA ASP A 245 24.78 -2.94 -23.93
C ASP A 245 26.06 -3.74 -24.28
N ARG A 246 26.10 -5.03 -23.89
CA ARG A 246 27.20 -5.96 -24.20
C ARG A 246 27.12 -6.59 -25.58
N GLU A 247 25.94 -6.63 -26.18
CA GLU A 247 25.64 -7.26 -27.47
C GLU A 247 25.73 -6.24 -28.62
N GLY A 248 25.72 -4.94 -28.28
CA GLY A 248 25.88 -3.81 -29.18
C GLY A 248 24.61 -2.96 -29.33
N THR A 249 23.48 -3.46 -28.81
CA THR A 249 22.15 -2.83 -28.92
C THR A 249 22.19 -1.41 -28.41
N LYS A 250 21.73 -0.45 -29.21
CA LYS A 250 21.59 0.96 -28.80
C LYS A 250 20.45 1.08 -27.79
N ILE A 251 20.75 1.68 -26.65
CA ILE A 251 19.85 1.86 -25.50
C ILE A 251 20.01 3.26 -24.92
N HIS A 252 19.01 3.73 -24.17
CA HIS A 252 19.11 4.94 -23.38
C HIS A 252 19.22 4.57 -21.89
N LEU A 253 20.24 5.08 -21.22
CA LEU A 253 20.38 5.03 -19.78
C LEU A 253 19.81 6.30 -19.16
N ALA A 254 19.11 6.18 -18.03
CA ALA A 254 18.65 7.31 -17.24
C ALA A 254 18.87 7.05 -15.73
N VAL A 255 18.62 8.07 -14.91
CA VAL A 255 18.86 8.03 -13.46
C VAL A 255 17.64 8.63 -12.75
N SER A 256 17.12 7.94 -11.73
CA SER A 256 15.99 8.41 -10.93
C SER A 256 16.21 8.16 -9.43
N HIS A 257 15.26 8.58 -8.59
CA HIS A 257 15.25 8.26 -7.17
C HIS A 257 15.21 6.74 -6.89
N LEU A 258 14.77 5.91 -7.86
CA LEU A 258 14.76 4.44 -7.73
C LEU A 258 16.13 3.81 -7.99
N GLY A 259 16.84 4.25 -9.02
CA GLY A 259 17.99 3.52 -9.55
C GLY A 259 18.54 4.06 -10.87
N VAL A 260 19.40 3.26 -11.51
CA VAL A 260 19.75 3.41 -12.94
C VAL A 260 18.69 2.70 -13.77
N LEU A 261 18.11 3.41 -14.74
CA LEU A 261 17.08 2.91 -15.63
C LEU A 261 17.67 2.58 -17.00
N VAL A 262 17.10 1.59 -17.70
CA VAL A 262 17.46 1.22 -19.07
C VAL A 262 16.22 1.26 -19.94
N PHE A 263 16.31 1.93 -21.08
CA PHE A 263 15.26 2.10 -22.07
C PHE A 263 15.72 1.68 -23.47
N GLN A 264 14.78 1.19 -24.29
CA GLN A 264 14.96 0.96 -25.72
C GLN A 264 13.94 1.80 -26.48
N GLY A 265 14.40 2.73 -27.30
CA GLY A 265 13.58 3.88 -27.69
C GLY A 265 13.12 4.63 -26.44
N ASN A 266 11.79 4.74 -26.26
CA ASN A 266 11.16 5.36 -25.10
C ASN A 266 10.61 4.35 -24.07
N THR A 267 10.69 3.04 -24.34
CA THR A 267 10.14 1.99 -23.47
C THR A 267 11.16 1.52 -22.44
N LYS A 268 10.78 1.51 -21.15
CA LYS A 268 11.66 1.08 -20.04
C LYS A 268 11.81 -0.45 -20.01
N ILE A 269 13.03 -0.95 -20.23
CA ILE A 269 13.38 -2.38 -20.18
C ILE A 269 13.67 -2.83 -18.74
N ASN A 270 14.44 -2.03 -17.98
CA ASN A 270 15.04 -2.49 -16.72
C ASN A 270 15.27 -1.33 -15.72
N THR A 271 15.46 -1.68 -14.44
CA THR A 271 15.69 -0.75 -13.33
C THR A 271 16.64 -1.37 -12.31
N PHE A 272 17.90 -0.94 -12.32
CA PHE A 272 18.91 -1.28 -11.32
C PHE A 272 18.70 -0.41 -10.09
N ASN A 273 17.73 -0.81 -9.27
CA ASN A 273 17.36 -0.12 -8.03
C ASN A 273 18.60 0.07 -7.12
N TRP A 274 18.75 1.23 -6.49
CA TRP A 274 19.91 1.58 -5.66
C TRP A 274 20.22 0.54 -4.58
N SER A 275 19.20 -0.10 -3.98
CA SER A 275 19.37 -1.17 -2.98
C SER A 275 20.10 -2.43 -3.51
N LYS A 276 20.08 -2.68 -4.82
CA LYS A 276 20.73 -3.81 -5.47
C LYS A 276 22.16 -3.49 -5.93
N VAL A 277 22.55 -2.21 -5.97
CA VAL A 277 23.82 -1.74 -6.55
C VAL A 277 24.93 -1.68 -5.49
N ARG A 278 25.84 -2.66 -5.52
CA ARG A 278 26.99 -2.77 -4.61
C ARG A 278 28.09 -1.74 -4.90
N LYS A 279 28.31 -1.42 -6.18
CA LYS A 279 29.33 -0.42 -6.60
C LYS A 279 29.09 0.09 -8.02
N LEU A 280 29.10 1.41 -8.18
CA LEU A 280 29.20 2.09 -9.48
C LEU A 280 30.65 2.41 -9.82
N SER A 281 31.06 2.17 -11.07
CA SER A 281 32.40 2.51 -11.56
C SER A 281 32.41 2.74 -13.08
N PHE A 282 33.51 3.26 -13.61
CA PHE A 282 33.70 3.38 -15.06
C PHE A 282 35.17 3.16 -15.45
N LYS A 283 35.42 2.71 -16.69
CA LYS A 283 36.76 2.46 -17.26
C LYS A 283 36.76 2.82 -18.74
N ARG A 284 37.51 3.86 -19.14
CA ARG A 284 37.44 4.46 -20.49
C ARG A 284 35.98 4.86 -20.82
N LYS A 285 35.36 4.27 -21.85
CA LYS A 285 33.96 4.48 -22.25
C LYS A 285 32.95 3.54 -21.55
N ARG A 286 33.43 2.56 -20.78
CA ARG A 286 32.63 1.47 -20.19
C ARG A 286 32.13 1.86 -18.80
N PHE A 287 30.83 2.00 -18.62
CA PHE A 287 30.15 2.16 -17.33
C PHE A 287 29.87 0.78 -16.74
N LEU A 288 30.11 0.61 -15.43
CA LEU A 288 30.15 -0.69 -14.76
C LEU A 288 29.33 -0.64 -13.47
N ILE A 289 28.21 -1.38 -13.46
CA ILE A 289 27.35 -1.57 -12.29
C ILE A 289 27.68 -2.93 -11.69
N LYS A 290 28.22 -2.97 -10.47
CA LYS A 290 28.30 -4.20 -9.67
C LYS A 290 27.07 -4.33 -8.80
N LEU A 291 26.44 -5.49 -8.81
CA LEU A 291 25.28 -5.82 -7.98
C LEU A 291 25.70 -6.52 -6.68
N HIS A 292 24.75 -6.70 -5.76
CA HIS A 292 24.92 -7.60 -4.61
C HIS A 292 24.72 -9.07 -5.04
N PRO A 293 25.63 -10.00 -4.69
CA PRO A 293 25.53 -11.40 -5.10
C PRO A 293 24.24 -12.11 -4.65
N GLU A 294 23.70 -11.72 -3.50
CA GLU A 294 22.46 -12.26 -2.89
C GLU A 294 21.18 -12.07 -3.75
N VAL A 295 21.28 -11.39 -4.90
CA VAL A 295 20.14 -11.07 -5.77
C VAL A 295 20.04 -11.99 -7.00
N HIS A 296 21.14 -12.59 -7.48
CA HIS A 296 21.17 -13.43 -8.68
C HIS A 296 22.08 -14.65 -8.52
N GLY A 297 21.56 -15.86 -8.83
CA GLY A 297 22.36 -17.08 -8.91
C GLY A 297 23.22 -17.12 -10.18
N SER A 298 24.51 -17.43 -10.00
CA SER A 298 25.56 -17.78 -10.98
C SER A 298 25.84 -16.87 -12.19
N TYR A 299 25.00 -15.87 -12.51
CA TYR A 299 25.18 -14.99 -13.67
C TYR A 299 25.71 -13.60 -13.31
N GLN A 300 27.03 -13.45 -13.40
CA GLN A 300 27.81 -12.20 -13.52
C GLN A 300 27.40 -11.02 -12.62
N ASP A 301 28.01 -10.95 -11.43
CA ASP A 301 28.09 -9.81 -10.47
C ASP A 301 28.24 -8.39 -11.04
N THR A 302 28.61 -8.23 -12.31
CA THR A 302 28.98 -6.95 -12.93
C THR A 302 28.37 -6.83 -14.31
N LEU A 303 27.50 -5.83 -14.47
CA LEU A 303 26.93 -5.37 -15.73
C LEU A 303 27.80 -4.28 -16.34
N GLU A 304 27.71 -4.12 -17.66
CA GLU A 304 28.54 -3.20 -18.43
C GLU A 304 27.76 -2.55 -19.56
N PHE A 305 27.95 -1.24 -19.73
CA PHE A 305 27.34 -0.42 -20.78
C PHE A 305 28.39 0.49 -21.40
N LEU A 306 28.34 0.71 -22.71
CA LEU A 306 29.32 1.50 -23.45
C LEU A 306 28.71 2.86 -23.86
N LEU A 307 29.25 3.97 -23.37
CA LEU A 307 28.82 5.32 -23.78
C LEU A 307 29.71 5.88 -24.90
N GLY A 308 29.24 6.93 -25.59
CA GLY A 308 29.92 7.52 -26.75
C GLY A 308 31.34 8.02 -26.46
N SER A 309 31.60 8.60 -25.28
CA SER A 309 32.94 9.02 -24.85
C SER A 309 33.28 8.70 -23.39
N ARG A 310 34.57 8.87 -23.04
CA ARG A 310 35.06 8.75 -21.65
C ARG A 310 34.35 9.75 -20.74
N ASP A 311 34.10 10.95 -21.23
CA ASP A 311 33.64 12.05 -20.38
C ASP A 311 32.10 12.10 -20.27
N GLU A 312 31.36 11.61 -21.27
CA GLU A 312 29.97 11.16 -21.07
C GLU A 312 29.88 10.07 -20.00
N CYS A 313 30.67 8.99 -20.13
CA CYS A 313 30.69 7.88 -19.19
C CYS A 313 31.01 8.34 -17.75
N LYS A 314 31.98 9.25 -17.61
CA LYS A 314 32.34 9.90 -16.34
C LYS A 314 31.23 10.80 -15.81
N ASN A 315 30.57 11.58 -16.66
CA ASN A 315 29.48 12.48 -16.24
C ASN A 315 28.24 11.69 -15.83
N PHE A 316 27.86 10.65 -16.57
CA PHE A 316 26.79 9.72 -16.19
C PHE A 316 27.09 9.05 -14.85
N TRP A 317 28.33 8.57 -14.64
CA TRP A 317 28.76 8.03 -13.35
C TRP A 317 28.66 9.06 -12.20
N LYS A 318 28.97 10.35 -12.43
CA LYS A 318 28.72 11.39 -11.42
C LYS A 318 27.23 11.51 -11.11
N ILE A 319 26.37 11.64 -12.12
CA ILE A 319 24.92 11.80 -11.93
C ILE A 319 24.37 10.65 -11.08
N CYS A 320 24.76 9.40 -11.36
CA CYS A 320 24.40 8.24 -10.55
C CYS A 320 24.92 8.34 -9.09
N VAL A 321 26.14 8.82 -8.87
CA VAL A 321 26.69 9.06 -7.52
C VAL A 321 25.96 10.19 -6.79
N GLU A 322 25.55 11.25 -7.48
CA GLU A 322 24.79 12.36 -6.93
C GLU A 322 23.38 11.93 -6.53
N TYR A 323 22.60 11.32 -7.44
CA TYR A 323 21.25 10.82 -7.14
C TYR A 323 21.27 9.78 -6.01
N HIS A 324 22.21 8.82 -6.02
CA HIS A 324 22.36 7.87 -4.93
C HIS A 324 22.69 8.57 -3.60
N THR A 325 23.56 9.58 -3.60
CA THR A 325 23.90 10.31 -2.36
C THR A 325 22.69 11.09 -1.84
N PHE A 326 22.01 11.85 -2.72
CA PHE A 326 20.88 12.69 -2.37
C PHE A 326 19.69 11.90 -1.84
N PHE A 327 19.23 10.88 -2.58
CA PHE A 327 18.02 10.12 -2.24
C PHE A 327 18.23 8.97 -1.25
N ARG A 328 19.45 8.40 -1.13
CA ARG A 328 19.65 7.14 -0.37
C ARG A 328 20.51 7.25 0.88
N LEU A 329 21.37 8.26 1.02
CA LEU A 329 22.20 8.41 2.22
C LEU A 329 21.55 9.37 3.22
N PHE A 330 21.72 9.09 4.52
CA PHE A 330 21.21 9.95 5.58
C PHE A 330 22.08 11.19 5.80
N ASP A 331 23.39 11.09 5.52
CA ASP A 331 24.41 12.13 5.65
C ASP A 331 25.42 12.02 4.49
N GLN A 332 26.18 13.08 4.23
CA GLN A 332 27.28 13.05 3.27
C GLN A 332 28.35 12.01 3.68
N PRO A 333 28.96 11.27 2.73
CA PRO A 333 30.06 10.38 3.05
C PRO A 333 31.28 11.15 3.58
N LYS A 334 31.52 11.10 4.90
CA LYS A 334 32.67 11.76 5.57
C LYS A 334 33.97 11.55 4.77
N PRO A 335 34.74 12.61 4.49
CA PRO A 335 35.93 12.52 3.65
C PRO A 335 37.00 11.67 4.35
N LYS A 336 37.23 10.46 3.84
CA LYS A 336 38.39 9.65 4.27
C LYS A 336 39.67 10.43 3.99
N ALA A 337 40.57 10.47 4.97
CA ALA A 337 41.89 11.04 4.82
C ALA A 337 42.57 10.49 3.55
N LYS A 338 43.18 11.38 2.76
CA LYS A 338 43.88 10.97 1.54
C LYS A 338 45.11 10.18 1.97
N ALA A 339 45.20 8.91 1.56
CA ALA A 339 46.49 8.26 1.46
C ALA A 339 47.37 9.12 0.54
N VAL A 340 48.47 9.64 1.09
CA VAL A 340 49.52 10.26 0.28
C VAL A 340 50.12 9.16 -0.59
N PHE A 341 50.52 9.51 -1.82
CA PHE A 341 50.97 8.61 -2.89
C PHE A 341 49.85 7.80 -3.58
N PHE A 342 49.76 7.98 -4.91
CA PHE A 342 49.04 7.15 -5.90
C PHE A 342 47.53 6.86 -5.72
N SER A 343 46.72 7.90 -5.50
CA SER A 343 45.25 7.86 -5.66
C SER A 343 44.80 7.61 -7.12
N ARG A 344 44.88 6.36 -7.61
CA ARG A 344 44.54 5.95 -8.99
C ARG A 344 43.02 5.80 -9.23
N GLY A 345 42.24 6.86 -9.00
CA GLY A 345 40.78 6.86 -9.15
C GLY A 345 40.14 8.25 -9.14
N SER A 346 38.84 8.34 -9.44
CA SER A 346 38.08 9.60 -9.39
C SER A 346 37.61 9.89 -7.96
N SER A 347 38.08 11.00 -7.38
CA SER A 347 37.75 11.43 -6.00
C SER A 347 36.47 12.25 -5.88
N PHE A 348 35.56 12.17 -6.86
CA PHE A 348 34.32 12.97 -6.88
C PHE A 348 33.39 12.59 -5.72
N ARG A 349 32.72 13.61 -5.16
CA ARG A 349 31.68 13.52 -4.13
C ARG A 349 30.59 14.52 -4.47
N TYR A 350 29.35 14.17 -4.13
CA TYR A 350 28.28 15.16 -4.01
C TYR A 350 28.55 16.06 -2.78
N SER A 351 28.18 17.34 -2.87
CA SER A 351 28.52 18.37 -1.88
C SER A 351 27.31 19.11 -1.28
N GLY A 352 26.08 18.80 -1.72
CA GLY A 352 24.84 19.36 -1.17
C GLY A 352 24.29 18.54 0.01
N ARG A 353 23.20 19.01 0.60
CA ARG A 353 22.44 18.28 1.64
C ARG A 353 21.79 17.04 1.03
N THR A 354 21.74 15.92 1.76
CA THR A 354 20.88 14.79 1.34
C THR A 354 19.40 15.22 1.38
N GLN A 355 18.50 14.53 0.69
CA GLN A 355 17.07 14.86 0.71
C GLN A 355 16.52 14.84 2.16
N ARG A 356 17.02 13.91 3.00
CA ARG A 356 16.69 13.90 4.43
C ARG A 356 17.22 15.13 5.15
N GLN A 357 18.50 15.49 4.97
CA GLN A 357 19.07 16.70 5.58
C GLN A 357 18.36 17.97 5.12
N LEU A 358 17.83 18.00 3.90
CA LEU A 358 17.02 19.11 3.39
C LEU A 358 15.66 19.19 4.11
N VAL A 359 14.93 18.08 4.18
CA VAL A 359 13.62 17.98 4.84
C VAL A 359 13.72 18.24 6.35
N ASP A 360 14.78 17.75 7.01
CA ASP A 360 15.01 18.00 8.43
C ASP A 360 15.45 19.47 8.65
N TYR A 361 16.32 20.05 7.78
CA TYR A 361 16.65 21.49 7.81
C TYR A 361 15.43 22.40 7.66
N VAL A 362 14.49 22.10 6.77
CA VAL A 362 13.28 22.94 6.56
C VAL A 362 12.40 22.98 7.83
N LYS A 363 12.31 21.86 8.57
CA LYS A 363 11.60 21.81 9.86
C LYS A 363 12.34 22.62 10.93
N ASP A 364 13.64 22.39 11.06
CA ASP A 364 14.46 22.95 12.14
C ASP A 364 14.73 24.46 11.94
N SER A 365 14.65 24.97 10.71
CA SER A 365 14.96 26.37 10.39
C SER A 365 14.06 27.40 11.09
N GLY A 366 12.81 27.03 11.43
CA GLY A 366 11.87 27.89 12.15
C GLY A 366 11.53 29.25 11.50
N MET A 367 11.99 29.50 10.27
CA MET A 367 11.86 30.80 9.62
C MET A 367 10.40 31.10 9.32
N LYS A 368 9.97 32.34 9.62
CA LYS A 368 8.64 32.84 9.25
C LYS A 368 8.48 32.69 7.74
N LYS A 369 7.58 31.80 7.31
CA LYS A 369 7.21 31.62 5.91
C LYS A 369 6.79 32.97 5.34
N GLN A 370 7.61 33.55 4.47
CA GLN A 370 7.19 34.70 3.69
C GLN A 370 6.21 34.17 2.63
N PRO A 371 4.98 34.71 2.54
CA PRO A 371 4.08 34.34 1.46
C PRO A 371 4.75 34.60 0.12
N TYR A 372 4.77 33.59 -0.76
CA TYR A 372 5.26 33.77 -2.11
C TYR A 372 4.17 34.45 -2.95
N GLU A 373 4.42 35.69 -3.36
CA GLU A 373 3.53 36.42 -4.26
C GLU A 373 3.96 36.21 -5.72
N ARG A 374 3.09 35.58 -6.53
CA ARG A 374 3.38 35.23 -7.92
C ARG A 374 3.50 36.50 -8.77
N ARG A 375 4.67 36.73 -9.35
CA ARG A 375 4.85 37.76 -10.39
C ARG A 375 4.21 37.32 -11.70
N HIS A 376 2.91 37.58 -11.85
CA HIS A 376 2.19 37.33 -13.11
C HIS A 376 2.91 37.98 -14.30
N SER A 377 2.88 37.31 -15.46
CA SER A 377 3.40 37.87 -16.71
C SER A 377 2.70 39.19 -17.04
N LYS A 378 3.45 40.20 -17.48
CA LYS A 378 2.95 41.58 -17.75
C LYS A 378 2.04 41.68 -18.98
N VAL A 379 0.88 41.03 -18.93
CA VAL A 379 -0.18 41.08 -19.94
C VAL A 379 -1.48 41.42 -19.20
N LYS A 380 -2.17 42.49 -19.64
CA LYS A 380 -3.38 43.09 -19.04
C LYS A 380 -3.24 43.69 -17.62
N ILE A 381 -2.85 44.97 -17.56
CA ILE A 381 -3.61 45.98 -16.78
C ILE A 381 -3.74 47.23 -17.66
N SER A 382 -4.93 47.47 -18.24
CA SER A 382 -5.36 48.75 -18.81
C SER A 382 -6.84 48.68 -19.16
N THR A 383 -7.63 49.70 -18.77
CA THR A 383 -9.10 49.87 -18.98
C THR A 383 -10.00 48.73 -18.47
N GLN A 384 -11.14 48.93 -17.82
CA GLN A 384 -11.88 50.07 -17.23
C GLN A 384 -12.64 49.48 -16.00
N THR A 385 -13.25 50.21 -15.04
CA THR A 385 -13.80 51.57 -15.04
C THR A 385 -13.64 52.23 -13.66
N LEU A 386 -13.79 53.56 -13.60
CA LEU A 386 -13.77 54.38 -12.38
C LEU A 386 -15.14 54.42 -11.69
N ASN A 387 -15.17 54.37 -10.35
CA ASN A 387 -16.09 55.18 -9.54
C ASN A 387 -15.53 55.43 -8.13
N LYS A 388 -15.95 56.54 -7.49
CA LYS A 388 -15.61 56.95 -6.12
C LYS A 388 -16.75 56.48 -5.17
N ASP A 389 -16.61 56.39 -3.84
CA ASP A 389 -16.13 57.40 -2.88
C ASP A 389 -15.54 56.82 -1.56
N LEU A 390 -15.26 57.72 -0.60
CA LEU A 390 -14.62 57.53 0.72
C LEU A 390 -15.44 56.70 1.75
N PRO A 391 -14.89 56.34 2.94
CA PRO A 391 -13.52 56.55 3.44
C PRO A 391 -12.81 55.30 3.99
N LYS A 392 -11.55 55.48 4.42
CA LYS A 392 -10.78 54.47 5.19
C LYS A 392 -11.38 54.25 6.58
N GLN A 393 -11.50 53.00 7.01
CA GLN A 393 -11.07 52.60 8.35
C GLN A 393 -10.62 51.14 8.36
N SER A 394 -9.56 50.86 9.11
CA SER A 394 -9.08 49.52 9.44
C SER A 394 -9.85 48.98 10.65
N ILE A 395 -10.10 47.66 10.70
CA ILE A 395 -9.88 46.79 11.87
C ILE A 395 -10.16 45.32 11.49
N SER A 396 -9.62 44.39 12.27
CA SER A 396 -9.65 42.93 12.10
C SER A 396 -10.83 42.26 12.84
N PHE A 397 -10.74 40.94 13.04
CA PHE A 397 -11.70 40.03 13.71
C PHE A 397 -12.94 39.68 12.85
N THR A 398 -13.48 38.47 12.73
CA THR A 398 -13.12 37.03 12.94
C THR A 398 -14.46 36.32 13.16
N GLU A 399 -14.65 35.10 12.64
CA GLU A 399 -15.38 33.99 13.31
C GLU A 399 -16.88 34.17 13.69
N GLY A 400 -17.79 33.26 13.27
CA GLY A 400 -19.23 33.52 13.50
C GLY A 400 -20.33 32.44 13.36
N LEU A 401 -20.05 31.19 12.95
CA LEU A 401 -20.96 30.00 13.12
C LEU A 401 -22.35 30.00 12.41
N ARG A 402 -22.96 28.79 12.46
CA ARG A 402 -24.40 28.43 12.27
C ARG A 402 -24.96 28.31 10.84
N LEU A 403 -25.93 27.41 10.54
CA LEU A 403 -26.18 26.01 10.99
C LEU A 403 -27.35 25.40 10.20
N SER A 404 -27.30 24.09 9.93
CA SER A 404 -28.44 23.21 9.54
C SER A 404 -29.09 23.42 8.16
N GLY A 405 -29.66 22.35 7.57
CA GLY A 405 -30.41 22.39 6.29
C GLY A 405 -30.28 21.14 5.41
N SER A 406 -30.95 20.05 5.78
CA SER A 406 -31.15 18.82 4.97
C SER A 406 -32.67 18.61 4.78
N PRO A 407 -33.21 17.72 3.90
CA PRO A 407 -32.57 16.76 2.98
C PRO A 407 -33.24 16.68 1.56
N CYS A 408 -32.94 15.58 0.84
CA CYS A 408 -33.79 14.88 -0.16
C CYS A 408 -33.78 15.26 -1.67
N SER A 409 -32.85 14.61 -2.39
CA SER A 409 -33.07 13.68 -3.51
C SER A 409 -34.38 13.69 -4.34
N THR A 410 -34.20 13.93 -5.64
CA THR A 410 -34.70 13.16 -6.82
C THR A 410 -36.11 12.55 -6.85
N ASN A 411 -36.76 12.69 -8.02
CA ASN A 411 -37.72 11.68 -8.48
C ASN A 411 -37.65 11.46 -10.00
N ALA A 412 -37.57 10.18 -10.40
CA ALA A 412 -37.87 9.67 -11.74
C ALA A 412 -38.38 8.23 -11.55
N SER A 413 -39.70 8.10 -11.42
CA SER A 413 -40.41 6.89 -10.96
C SER A 413 -40.56 5.84 -12.07
N LEU A 414 -40.22 4.57 -11.80
CA LEU A 414 -41.14 3.45 -11.48
C LEU A 414 -42.16 3.06 -12.57
N TYR A 415 -42.21 1.76 -12.88
CA TYR A 415 -43.43 0.92 -12.87
C TYR A 415 -43.04 -0.57 -12.72
N SER A 416 -43.99 -1.47 -12.44
CA SER A 416 -44.26 -2.01 -11.10
C SER A 416 -45.07 -3.31 -11.12
N ALA A 417 -44.84 -4.23 -10.16
CA ALA A 417 -45.76 -5.33 -9.74
C ALA A 417 -46.13 -6.38 -10.84
N PRO A 418 -46.99 -7.40 -10.61
CA PRO A 418 -47.58 -7.97 -9.37
C PRO A 418 -46.89 -9.29 -8.90
N THR A 419 -47.02 -9.83 -7.68
CA THR A 419 -48.11 -9.97 -6.67
C THR A 419 -48.91 -11.29 -6.79
N SER A 420 -49.27 -11.89 -5.64
CA SER A 420 -49.65 -13.30 -5.45
C SER A 420 -51.05 -13.55 -4.86
N SER A 421 -51.63 -14.72 -5.15
CA SER A 421 -52.69 -15.42 -4.39
C SER A 421 -52.37 -16.94 -4.41
N VAL A 422 -52.39 -17.73 -3.32
CA VAL A 422 -53.40 -18.01 -2.27
C VAL A 422 -54.51 -18.97 -2.75
N THR A 423 -54.25 -20.27 -2.49
CA THR A 423 -55.10 -21.38 -1.94
C THR A 423 -56.62 -21.16 -1.76
N PRO A 424 -57.49 -22.21 -1.81
CA PRO A 424 -57.27 -23.50 -1.10
C PRO A 424 -57.93 -24.81 -1.65
N ALA A 425 -57.78 -25.87 -0.84
CA ALA A 425 -58.68 -27.01 -0.60
C ALA A 425 -58.58 -28.32 -1.43
N ASP A 426 -58.15 -29.36 -0.70
CA ASP A 426 -58.71 -30.73 -0.60
C ASP A 426 -58.51 -31.82 -1.69
N LEU A 427 -58.61 -33.06 -1.19
CA LEU A 427 -58.12 -34.37 -1.66
C LEU A 427 -59.26 -35.42 -1.45
N PRO A 428 -59.13 -36.74 -1.72
CA PRO A 428 -58.22 -37.54 -2.59
C PRO A 428 -58.96 -38.66 -3.40
N VAL A 429 -58.20 -39.63 -3.99
CA VAL A 429 -58.63 -41.01 -4.41
C VAL A 429 -59.47 -41.08 -5.72
N CYS A 430 -59.36 -42.05 -6.65
CA CYS A 430 -58.70 -43.38 -6.66
C CYS A 430 -57.85 -43.66 -7.93
N MET A 431 -57.31 -44.89 -8.01
CA MET A 431 -56.52 -45.46 -9.11
C MET A 431 -57.41 -46.09 -10.21
N ASP A 432 -56.89 -46.26 -11.44
CA ASP A 432 -56.56 -47.61 -11.96
C ASP A 432 -55.75 -47.59 -13.28
N SER A 433 -55.38 -48.75 -13.82
CA SER A 433 -54.32 -48.93 -14.86
C SER A 433 -54.72 -49.76 -16.09
N ASN A 434 -53.85 -49.72 -17.12
CA ASN A 434 -53.64 -50.69 -18.24
C ASN A 434 -54.40 -50.60 -19.58
N SER A 435 -53.62 -50.25 -20.63
CA SER A 435 -53.62 -50.85 -21.99
C SER A 435 -54.80 -50.55 -22.95
N SER A 436 -54.72 -50.69 -24.30
CA SER A 436 -53.78 -51.46 -25.16
C SER A 436 -53.61 -50.89 -26.61
N PHE A 437 -52.96 -51.64 -27.52
CA PHE A 437 -52.49 -51.27 -28.88
C PHE A 437 -53.59 -51.21 -29.97
N MET A 438 -53.42 -50.50 -31.12
CA MET A 438 -52.98 -51.01 -32.45
C MET A 438 -53.23 -49.97 -33.60
N VAL A 439 -52.75 -49.99 -34.87
CA VAL A 439 -51.57 -50.52 -35.62
C VAL A 439 -51.59 -49.99 -37.10
N SER A 440 -50.46 -50.01 -37.85
CA SER A 440 -50.32 -49.81 -39.34
C SER A 440 -50.40 -48.37 -39.92
N LYS A 441 -49.79 -48.01 -41.08
CA LYS A 441 -48.98 -48.74 -42.11
C LYS A 441 -47.91 -47.84 -42.81
N ALA A 442 -46.98 -48.44 -43.58
CA ALA A 442 -45.82 -47.83 -44.30
C ALA A 442 -46.10 -47.67 -45.84
N PRO A 443 -45.16 -47.35 -46.79
CA PRO A 443 -43.68 -47.15 -46.79
C PRO A 443 -43.26 -45.75 -47.38
N SER A 444 -42.11 -45.40 -48.02
CA SER A 444 -40.87 -46.06 -48.51
C SER A 444 -39.71 -45.01 -48.65
N VAL A 445 -38.41 -45.24 -48.36
CA VAL A 445 -37.29 -45.92 -49.11
C VAL A 445 -36.35 -44.99 -49.95
N LYS A 446 -35.03 -45.19 -49.78
CA LYS A 446 -33.82 -44.79 -50.57
C LYS A 446 -33.07 -43.46 -50.32
N SER A 447 -31.74 -43.62 -50.28
CA SER A 447 -30.60 -42.68 -50.36
C SER A 447 -29.81 -43.02 -51.67
N PRO A 448 -28.48 -42.75 -51.91
CA PRO A 448 -27.42 -42.00 -51.18
C PRO A 448 -26.44 -41.19 -52.11
N VAL A 449 -25.21 -40.90 -51.63
CA VAL A 449 -23.90 -40.79 -52.37
C VAL A 449 -23.49 -39.46 -53.08
N ALA A 450 -22.17 -39.19 -53.03
CA ALA A 450 -21.32 -38.32 -53.90
C ALA A 450 -21.51 -36.77 -53.82
N GLU A 451 -20.54 -35.92 -54.17
CA GLU A 451 -19.05 -36.00 -54.25
C GLU A 451 -18.52 -34.55 -54.02
N ARG A 452 -17.44 -34.29 -53.23
CA ARG A 452 -16.01 -34.19 -53.64
C ARG A 452 -15.66 -32.99 -54.54
N SER A 453 -14.54 -32.32 -54.21
CA SER A 453 -13.78 -31.35 -55.06
C SER A 453 -14.49 -30.01 -55.40
N SER A 454 -13.81 -28.89 -55.69
CA SER A 454 -12.39 -28.51 -55.47
C SER A 454 -12.11 -27.01 -55.74
N VAL A 455 -11.34 -26.36 -54.85
CA VAL A 455 -10.12 -25.56 -55.13
C VAL A 455 -10.22 -24.21 -55.91
N THR A 456 -9.44 -23.22 -55.43
CA THR A 456 -9.11 -21.88 -56.04
C THR A 456 -10.28 -20.91 -56.28
N SER A 457 -10.10 -19.58 -56.34
CA SER A 457 -8.95 -18.65 -56.17
C SER A 457 -9.51 -17.32 -55.61
N ALA A 458 -8.90 -16.66 -54.62
CA ALA A 458 -7.74 -15.74 -54.70
C ALA A 458 -8.03 -14.40 -55.44
N GLU A 459 -7.85 -13.28 -54.71
CA GLU A 459 -7.57 -11.90 -55.18
C GLU A 459 -8.68 -11.20 -56.03
N GLU A 460 -8.81 -9.87 -56.11
CA GLU A 460 -8.12 -8.74 -55.44
C GLU A 460 -9.07 -7.53 -55.19
N ALA A 461 -8.53 -6.35 -54.88
CA ALA A 461 -9.23 -5.14 -54.40
C ALA A 461 -9.92 -4.27 -55.49
N ASP A 462 -10.74 -3.28 -55.05
CA ASP A 462 -10.47 -1.82 -55.21
C ASP A 462 -11.70 -0.90 -55.49
N LYS A 463 -11.73 0.24 -54.76
CA LYS A 463 -12.33 1.60 -54.99
C LYS A 463 -13.77 1.90 -55.50
N GLN A 464 -14.33 2.91 -54.81
CA GLN A 464 -15.18 4.06 -55.26
C GLN A 464 -16.63 3.79 -55.76
N THR A 465 -17.75 4.35 -55.25
CA THR A 465 -18.18 5.67 -54.67
C THR A 465 -18.94 6.56 -55.69
N VAL A 466 -19.95 7.32 -55.19
CA VAL A 466 -20.87 8.30 -55.89
C VAL A 466 -22.18 7.63 -56.41
N GLN A 467 -23.42 8.14 -56.24
CA GLN A 467 -23.93 9.51 -56.01
C GLN A 467 -25.16 9.65 -55.04
N LEU A 468 -25.71 10.88 -54.94
CA LEU A 468 -26.79 11.44 -54.08
C LEU A 468 -28.20 10.80 -54.31
N GLN A 469 -29.29 11.08 -53.57
CA GLN A 469 -29.75 12.22 -52.71
C GLN A 469 -30.78 11.70 -51.64
N GLY A 470 -31.36 12.42 -50.66
CA GLY A 470 -31.42 13.85 -50.29
C GLY A 470 -32.25 14.12 -49.01
N SER A 471 -32.77 15.35 -48.84
CA SER A 471 -33.69 15.83 -47.75
C SER A 471 -34.45 17.09 -48.23
N PRO A 472 -35.56 17.60 -47.62
CA PRO A 472 -35.65 18.31 -46.31
C PRO A 472 -36.91 17.90 -45.44
N ILE A 473 -37.22 18.29 -44.17
CA ILE A 473 -36.97 19.46 -43.25
C ILE A 473 -38.02 20.61 -43.48
N LEU A 474 -38.73 21.27 -42.53
CA LEU A 474 -38.71 21.53 -41.04
C LEU A 474 -40.15 21.87 -40.49
N HIS A 475 -40.26 22.36 -39.22
CA HIS A 475 -41.31 23.19 -38.55
C HIS A 475 -42.56 22.59 -37.84
N SER A 476 -43.27 23.29 -36.92
CA SER A 476 -42.92 23.72 -35.52
C SER A 476 -43.98 24.64 -34.82
N PHE A 477 -44.02 24.64 -33.46
CA PHE A 477 -44.48 25.72 -32.51
C PHE A 477 -45.94 25.89 -31.98
N GLN A 478 -46.06 25.84 -30.63
CA GLN A 478 -46.61 26.81 -29.63
C GLN A 478 -48.12 27.19 -29.43
N GLY A 479 -48.56 27.16 -28.14
CA GLY A 479 -49.56 28.05 -27.50
C GLY A 479 -50.91 27.41 -27.07
N LEU A 480 -51.76 27.97 -26.17
CA LEU A 480 -51.58 28.68 -24.87
C LEU A 480 -53.00 29.03 -24.29
N LEU A 481 -53.29 28.73 -23.00
CA LEU A 481 -54.47 29.20 -22.20
C LEU A 481 -55.88 28.75 -22.75
N GLU A 482 -57.03 28.83 -22.06
CA GLU A 482 -57.44 29.19 -20.68
C GLU A 482 -58.76 28.48 -20.28
N ASP A 483 -59.04 28.31 -18.98
CA ASP A 483 -60.37 28.08 -18.32
C ASP A 483 -61.29 26.90 -18.77
N SER A 484 -62.30 26.44 -18.00
CA SER A 484 -62.78 26.78 -16.64
C SER A 484 -63.38 25.55 -15.90
N SER A 485 -63.52 25.65 -14.58
CA SER A 485 -64.30 24.73 -13.69
C SER A 485 -65.77 25.23 -13.54
N PRO A 486 -66.74 24.65 -12.75
CA PRO A 486 -66.64 24.44 -11.27
C PRO A 486 -67.64 23.43 -10.59
N LEU A 487 -67.73 23.52 -9.24
CA LEU A 487 -68.81 23.09 -8.30
C LEU A 487 -68.96 21.57 -7.96
N SER A 488 -68.75 21.08 -6.72
CA SER A 488 -69.36 21.35 -5.37
C SER A 488 -70.49 20.35 -5.01
N PRO A 489 -70.92 20.14 -3.73
CA PRO A 489 -70.60 20.80 -2.44
C PRO A 489 -70.06 19.80 -1.36
N SER A 490 -69.87 20.06 -0.06
CA SER A 490 -69.42 21.17 0.82
C SER A 490 -69.51 20.69 2.30
N SER A 491 -69.01 21.50 3.25
CA SER A 491 -69.37 21.53 4.70
C SER A 491 -68.73 20.58 5.75
N LEU A 492 -68.00 21.21 6.69
CA LEU A 492 -68.15 21.15 8.17
C LEU A 492 -68.23 19.78 8.89
N LYS A 493 -67.40 19.45 9.91
CA LYS A 493 -67.14 20.21 11.17
C LYS A 493 -66.03 19.55 12.03
N SER A 494 -65.48 20.31 13.01
CA SER A 494 -64.82 19.93 14.30
C SER A 494 -63.96 18.63 14.39
N SER A 495 -62.68 18.64 14.75
CA SER A 495 -62.07 19.07 16.05
C SER A 495 -62.60 18.24 17.25
N LEU A 496 -61.80 17.70 18.21
CA LEU A 496 -60.49 18.10 18.75
C LEU A 496 -59.85 16.93 19.56
N SER A 497 -58.50 16.84 19.63
CA SER A 497 -57.69 16.18 20.72
C SER A 497 -57.89 14.65 20.96
N LEU A 498 -56.97 13.88 21.57
CA LEU A 498 -55.98 14.14 22.64
C LEU A 498 -54.64 13.40 22.45
N ASN A 499 -53.58 13.94 23.08
CA ASN A 499 -52.34 13.22 23.40
C ASN A 499 -52.48 12.45 24.73
N PRO A 500 -51.69 11.40 24.98
CA PRO A 500 -51.29 11.02 26.33
C PRO A 500 -50.10 11.89 26.78
N THR A 501 -50.38 12.89 27.62
CA THR A 501 -49.36 13.77 28.22
C THR A 501 -48.85 13.19 29.54
N PHE A 502 -47.56 13.33 29.84
CA PHE A 502 -47.11 13.52 31.21
C PHE A 502 -46.35 14.84 31.32
N GLN A 503 -46.95 15.79 32.04
CA GLN A 503 -46.39 17.08 32.40
C GLN A 503 -46.60 17.27 33.90
N VAL A 504 -45.62 17.86 34.58
CA VAL A 504 -45.84 18.59 35.82
C VAL A 504 -45.23 19.98 35.66
N SER A 505 -46.07 20.98 35.95
CA SER A 505 -45.90 22.43 35.91
C SER A 505 -44.49 23.03 36.03
N LEU A 506 -44.26 24.10 35.26
CA LEU A 506 -43.34 25.18 35.62
C LEU A 506 -44.00 26.14 36.62
N SER A 507 -43.23 26.60 37.61
CA SER A 507 -43.49 27.85 38.37
C SER A 507 -42.14 28.49 38.78
N PRO A 508 -42.09 29.81 39.09
CA PRO A 508 -40.84 30.58 38.95
C PRO A 508 -40.13 30.97 40.27
N THR A 509 -39.02 31.71 40.12
CA THR A 509 -38.15 32.38 41.14
C THR A 509 -37.09 31.49 41.82
N GLY A 510 -35.93 32.07 42.18
CA GLY A 510 -34.89 31.38 42.99
C GLY A 510 -33.43 31.44 42.54
N GLN A 511 -32.85 32.64 42.39
CA GLN A 511 -31.42 33.00 42.57
C GLN A 511 -30.27 32.00 42.24
N GLY A 512 -29.40 32.41 41.31
CA GLY A 512 -27.95 32.10 41.32
C GLY A 512 -27.48 30.85 40.55
N SER A 513 -26.34 30.85 39.86
CA SER A 513 -25.48 31.98 39.47
C SER A 513 -24.57 31.61 38.29
N SER A 514 -24.64 32.36 37.18
CA SER A 514 -23.58 32.44 36.16
C SER A 514 -22.68 33.64 36.46
N PRO A 515 -21.36 33.55 36.23
CA PRO A 515 -20.80 34.10 34.99
C PRO A 515 -19.79 33.12 34.33
N LEU A 516 -19.64 33.06 33.01
CA LEU A 516 -18.90 34.01 32.16
C LEU A 516 -17.52 34.40 32.71
N LEU A 517 -16.44 33.95 32.06
CA LEU A 517 -15.37 34.81 31.51
C LEU A 517 -14.32 33.99 30.74
N SER A 518 -13.71 34.61 29.74
CA SER A 518 -12.66 34.03 28.89
C SER A 518 -11.27 34.21 29.50
N PRO A 519 -10.29 33.32 29.24
CA PRO A 519 -8.89 33.60 29.53
C PRO A 519 -8.30 34.57 28.51
N VAL A 520 -7.61 35.61 28.99
CA VAL A 520 -6.74 36.49 28.19
C VAL A 520 -5.28 36.06 28.37
N LEU A 521 -4.45 36.35 27.35
CA LEU A 521 -3.04 35.97 27.28
C LEU A 521 -2.18 36.46 28.45
N GLY A 522 -1.21 35.63 28.83
CA GLY A 522 -0.03 36.02 29.61
C GLY A 522 1.20 35.31 29.03
N ASP A 523 2.10 36.06 28.41
CA ASP A 523 3.37 35.55 27.85
C ASP A 523 4.49 35.66 28.89
N ALA A 524 5.13 34.53 29.22
CA ALA A 524 6.32 34.45 30.07
C ALA A 524 7.07 33.14 29.76
N GLY A 525 8.33 33.26 29.32
CA GLY A 525 9.10 32.13 28.82
C GLY A 525 9.79 31.26 29.90
N CYS A 526 9.84 29.96 29.64
CA CYS A 526 10.74 28.98 30.28
C CYS A 526 11.13 27.99 29.16
N VAL A 527 12.38 27.95 28.68
CA VAL A 527 13.54 27.19 29.21
C VAL A 527 13.32 25.67 29.17
N ARG A 528 14.39 24.93 28.84
CA ARG A 528 14.43 23.47 28.73
C ARG A 528 13.93 22.77 29.99
N VAL A 529 13.24 21.64 29.81
CA VAL A 529 13.29 20.50 30.73
C VAL A 529 13.64 19.26 29.90
N GLU A 530 14.73 18.60 30.25
CA GLU A 530 15.04 17.23 29.84
C GLU A 530 14.39 16.28 30.87
N ASP A 531 13.90 15.11 30.42
CA ASP A 531 13.44 13.99 31.26
C ASP A 531 12.59 14.31 32.52
N GLU A 532 11.32 14.71 32.36
CA GLU A 532 10.29 14.40 33.37
C GLU A 532 8.83 14.41 32.83
N GLU A 533 8.30 13.23 32.46
CA GLU A 533 6.85 12.98 32.34
C GLU A 533 6.47 11.54 32.76
N GLU A 534 6.92 11.11 33.96
CA GLU A 534 6.41 9.90 34.64
C GLU A 534 5.42 10.21 35.79
N THR A 535 4.94 11.45 35.90
CA THR A 535 4.18 11.96 37.06
C THR A 535 2.70 12.32 36.79
N LYS A 536 2.04 11.59 35.88
CA LYS A 536 0.57 11.39 35.91
C LYS A 536 0.22 9.91 35.83
N GLN A 537 0.50 9.19 36.92
CA GLN A 537 -0.10 7.88 37.16
C GLN A 537 -1.61 8.04 37.41
N GLN A 538 -2.41 8.03 36.34
CA GLN A 538 -3.69 7.32 36.42
C GLN A 538 -3.37 5.91 36.90
N GLN A 539 -4.02 5.44 37.97
CA GLN A 539 -3.61 4.26 38.71
C GLN A 539 -4.05 2.99 37.96
N VAL A 540 -3.37 2.69 36.84
CA VAL A 540 -3.68 1.58 35.94
C VAL A 540 -3.78 0.28 36.75
N PRO A 541 -4.93 -0.42 36.71
CA PRO A 541 -5.10 -1.67 37.44
C PRO A 541 -3.97 -2.67 37.12
N THR A 542 -3.21 -3.07 38.14
CA THR A 542 -2.05 -3.96 37.99
C THR A 542 -2.44 -5.43 37.80
N ASP A 543 -3.73 -5.75 37.87
CA ASP A 543 -4.24 -7.11 37.67
C ASP A 543 -4.16 -7.55 36.20
N ARG A 544 -3.76 -8.82 36.03
CA ARG A 544 -3.71 -9.51 34.74
C ARG A 544 -5.08 -9.64 34.09
N ALA A 545 -6.16 -9.76 34.86
CA ALA A 545 -7.51 -9.91 34.29
C ALA A 545 -7.95 -8.65 33.53
N TYR A 546 -7.63 -7.46 34.04
CA TYR A 546 -7.84 -6.19 33.35
C TYR A 546 -7.09 -6.14 32.01
N PHE A 547 -5.82 -6.55 31.95
CA PHE A 547 -5.11 -6.61 30.66
C PHE A 547 -5.66 -7.68 29.71
N ILE A 548 -6.21 -8.79 30.23
CA ILE A 548 -6.95 -9.77 29.40
C ILE A 548 -8.24 -9.14 28.85
N ALA A 549 -8.99 -8.38 29.65
CA ALA A 549 -10.17 -7.66 29.19
C ALA A 549 -9.82 -6.59 28.12
N LYS A 550 -8.69 -5.89 28.27
CA LYS A 550 -8.15 -5.01 27.20
C LYS A 550 -7.82 -5.77 25.92
N GLU A 551 -7.37 -7.02 26.00
CA GLU A 551 -7.14 -7.87 24.81
C GLU A 551 -8.45 -8.27 24.12
N ILE A 552 -9.51 -8.55 24.89
CA ILE A 552 -10.87 -8.75 24.36
C ILE A 552 -11.32 -7.49 23.61
N LEU A 553 -11.27 -6.32 24.27
CA LEU A 553 -11.64 -5.03 23.67
C LEU A 553 -10.83 -4.74 22.40
N ALA A 554 -9.51 -4.90 22.47
CA ALA A 554 -8.63 -4.51 21.38
C ALA A 554 -8.85 -5.37 20.14
N THR A 555 -9.05 -6.68 20.32
CA THR A 555 -9.39 -7.58 19.21
C THR A 555 -10.83 -7.40 18.75
N GLU A 556 -11.77 -6.98 19.61
CA GLU A 556 -13.17 -6.72 19.25
C GLU A 556 -13.29 -5.51 18.32
N ARG A 557 -12.55 -4.42 18.60
CA ARG A 557 -12.47 -3.25 17.71
C ARG A 557 -12.00 -3.62 16.30
N THR A 558 -11.01 -4.50 16.18
CA THR A 558 -10.58 -5.02 14.87
C THR A 558 -11.61 -5.94 14.24
N TYR A 559 -12.26 -6.81 15.01
CA TYR A 559 -13.26 -7.72 14.48
C TYR A 559 -14.52 -6.98 13.97
N VAL A 560 -15.00 -5.96 14.67
CA VAL A 560 -16.09 -5.10 14.16
C VAL A 560 -15.67 -4.39 12.87
N LYS A 561 -14.43 -3.87 12.78
CA LYS A 561 -13.88 -3.32 11.53
C LYS A 561 -13.78 -4.35 10.40
N ASP A 562 -13.41 -5.60 10.70
CA ASP A 562 -13.40 -6.71 9.74
C ASP A 562 -14.82 -7.02 9.21
N LEU A 563 -15.86 -6.88 10.03
CA LEU A 563 -17.26 -7.00 9.58
C LEU A 563 -17.70 -5.81 8.71
N GLU A 564 -17.29 -4.59 9.05
CA GLU A 564 -17.59 -3.38 8.25
C GLU A 564 -17.09 -3.51 6.80
N VAL A 565 -15.97 -4.22 6.56
CA VAL A 565 -15.48 -4.53 5.20
C VAL A 565 -16.57 -5.21 4.36
N ILE A 566 -17.38 -6.09 4.95
CA ILE A 566 -18.50 -6.77 4.27
C ILE A 566 -19.77 -5.91 4.32
N THR A 567 -20.23 -5.54 5.52
CA THR A 567 -21.58 -4.96 5.73
C THR A 567 -21.71 -3.52 5.26
N VAL A 568 -20.61 -2.76 5.22
CA VAL A 568 -20.56 -1.36 4.78
C VAL A 568 -19.88 -1.25 3.42
N TRP A 569 -18.61 -1.65 3.31
CA TRP A 569 -17.78 -1.35 2.14
C TRP A 569 -18.12 -2.22 0.93
N PHE A 570 -18.12 -3.56 1.07
CA PHE A 570 -18.49 -4.48 -0.02
C PHE A 570 -19.95 -4.32 -0.42
N ARG A 571 -20.87 -4.13 0.56
CA ARG A 571 -22.26 -3.73 0.31
C ARG A 571 -22.36 -2.51 -0.61
N SER A 572 -21.64 -1.43 -0.28
CA SER A 572 -21.69 -0.19 -1.06
C SER A 572 -21.25 -0.42 -2.50
N ALA A 573 -20.13 -1.12 -2.72
CA ALA A 573 -19.63 -1.46 -4.05
C ALA A 573 -20.64 -2.28 -4.87
N VAL A 574 -21.20 -3.33 -4.29
CA VAL A 574 -22.12 -4.25 -4.98
C VAL A 574 -23.48 -3.62 -5.28
N ILE A 575 -24.05 -2.84 -4.34
CA ILE A 575 -25.32 -2.14 -4.54
C ILE A 575 -25.18 -1.02 -5.57
N LYS A 576 -24.13 -0.19 -5.47
CA LYS A 576 -23.87 0.90 -6.41
C LYS A 576 -23.82 0.38 -7.85
N GLU A 577 -23.10 -0.72 -8.07
CA GLU A 577 -22.95 -1.32 -9.39
C GLU A 577 -24.08 -2.27 -9.78
N ARG A 578 -25.06 -2.55 -8.90
CA ARG A 578 -26.13 -3.55 -9.12
C ARG A 578 -25.59 -4.87 -9.69
N ALA A 579 -24.48 -5.34 -9.13
CA ALA A 579 -23.66 -6.41 -9.73
C ALA A 579 -24.02 -7.83 -9.27
N MET A 580 -24.78 -7.96 -8.18
CA MET A 580 -25.13 -9.23 -7.53
C MET A 580 -26.64 -9.49 -7.59
N PRO A 581 -27.11 -10.74 -7.77
CA PRO A 581 -28.53 -11.07 -7.70
C PRO A 581 -29.14 -10.73 -6.34
N GLU A 582 -30.41 -10.36 -6.31
CA GLU A 582 -31.13 -10.00 -5.08
C GLU A 582 -31.26 -11.20 -4.12
N THR A 583 -31.39 -12.42 -4.65
CA THR A 583 -31.39 -13.67 -3.86
C THR A 583 -30.08 -13.87 -3.11
N LEU A 584 -28.93 -13.73 -3.79
CA LEU A 584 -27.61 -13.82 -3.17
C LEU A 584 -27.33 -12.63 -2.24
N THR A 585 -27.79 -11.44 -2.59
CA THR A 585 -27.73 -10.24 -1.73
C THR A 585 -28.45 -10.47 -0.41
N THR A 586 -29.66 -11.04 -0.47
CA THR A 586 -30.45 -11.41 0.70
C THR A 586 -29.77 -12.53 1.50
N LEU A 587 -29.33 -13.61 0.86
CA LEU A 587 -28.64 -14.74 1.50
C LEU A 587 -27.37 -14.30 2.24
N LEU A 588 -26.55 -13.44 1.62
CA LEU A 588 -25.29 -12.97 2.19
C LEU A 588 -25.54 -12.04 3.38
N PHE A 589 -26.34 -11.00 3.22
CA PHE A 589 -26.48 -9.96 4.25
C PHE A 589 -27.44 -10.34 5.39
N SER A 590 -28.48 -11.14 5.15
CA SER A 590 -29.39 -11.60 6.23
C SER A 590 -28.69 -12.48 7.28
N ASN A 591 -27.59 -13.14 6.93
CA ASN A 591 -26.80 -13.95 7.87
C ASN A 591 -25.70 -13.15 8.59
N ILE A 592 -25.19 -12.06 8.00
CA ILE A 592 -24.04 -11.31 8.53
C ILE A 592 -24.47 -10.05 9.32
N ASP A 593 -25.53 -9.35 8.90
CA ASP A 593 -25.98 -8.13 9.59
C ASP A 593 -26.43 -8.33 11.04
N PRO A 594 -27.16 -9.42 11.40
CA PRO A 594 -27.53 -9.66 12.80
C PRO A 594 -26.31 -9.90 13.70
N ILE A 595 -25.26 -10.53 13.15
CA ILE A 595 -23.98 -10.73 13.84
C ILE A 595 -23.29 -9.37 14.03
N TYR A 596 -23.20 -8.57 12.97
CA TYR A 596 -22.57 -7.24 13.01
C TYR A 596 -23.21 -6.31 14.06
N GLU A 597 -24.54 -6.16 14.07
CA GLU A 597 -25.20 -5.30 15.06
C GLU A 597 -25.12 -5.87 16.49
N PHE A 598 -25.14 -7.19 16.68
CA PHE A 598 -24.86 -7.81 17.98
C PHE A 598 -23.46 -7.43 18.49
N HIS A 599 -22.43 -7.58 17.66
CA HIS A 599 -21.05 -7.27 18.05
C HIS A 599 -20.81 -5.76 18.25
N ARG A 600 -21.53 -4.87 17.55
CA ARG A 600 -21.55 -3.42 17.88
C ARG A 600 -22.23 -3.12 19.22
N GLY A 601 -23.20 -3.93 19.63
CA GLY A 601 -23.74 -3.91 21.00
C GLY A 601 -22.68 -4.33 22.02
N PHE A 602 -22.14 -5.52 21.84
CA PHE A 602 -21.15 -6.13 22.74
C PHE A 602 -19.88 -5.28 22.92
N LEU A 603 -19.34 -4.71 21.84
CA LEU A 603 -18.19 -3.80 21.90
C LEU A 603 -18.45 -2.60 22.82
N ARG A 604 -19.63 -1.98 22.74
CA ARG A 604 -20.00 -0.84 23.60
C ARG A 604 -20.12 -1.25 25.07
N GLU A 605 -20.62 -2.44 25.37
CA GLU A 605 -20.67 -2.97 26.75
C GLU A 605 -19.26 -3.16 27.34
N ILE A 606 -18.32 -3.69 26.54
CA ILE A 606 -16.92 -3.85 26.95
C ILE A 606 -16.22 -2.48 27.14
N GLU A 607 -16.44 -1.54 26.21
CA GLU A 607 -15.86 -0.19 26.29
C GLU A 607 -16.34 0.57 27.53
N GLN A 608 -17.64 0.51 27.83
CA GLN A 608 -18.21 1.10 29.04
C GLN A 608 -17.63 0.44 30.31
N ARG A 609 -17.55 -0.90 30.35
CA ARG A 609 -17.00 -1.63 31.50
C ARG A 609 -15.54 -1.27 31.77
N LEU A 610 -14.69 -1.19 30.74
CA LEU A 610 -13.28 -0.84 30.92
C LEU A 610 -13.08 0.63 31.30
N ALA A 611 -13.87 1.57 30.74
CA ALA A 611 -13.83 2.97 31.16
C ALA A 611 -14.20 3.13 32.65
N LEU A 612 -15.19 2.37 33.15
CA LEU A 612 -15.53 2.35 34.58
C LEU A 612 -14.45 1.67 35.43
N TRP A 613 -13.82 0.60 34.94
CA TRP A 613 -12.70 -0.09 35.61
C TRP A 613 -11.50 0.85 35.81
N GLU A 614 -11.17 1.65 34.80
CA GLU A 614 -10.09 2.65 34.82
C GLU A 614 -10.43 3.87 35.70
N GLY A 615 -11.72 4.21 35.89
CA GLY A 615 -12.18 5.36 36.67
C GLY A 615 -12.52 5.12 38.15
N ALA A 616 -12.71 3.86 38.58
CA ALA A 616 -13.27 3.54 39.90
C ALA A 616 -12.27 3.71 41.09
N THR A 617 -12.23 4.90 41.68
CA THR A 617 -11.38 5.22 42.85
C THR A 617 -11.96 4.75 44.19
N GLY A 618 -13.29 4.82 44.37
CA GLY A 618 -13.99 4.50 45.62
C GLY A 618 -13.95 3.02 46.03
N ALA A 619 -13.89 2.73 47.33
CA ALA A 619 -13.66 1.36 47.83
C ALA A 619 -14.85 0.40 47.64
N HIS A 620 -16.10 0.88 47.82
CA HIS A 620 -17.28 0.02 47.84
C HIS A 620 -17.79 -0.45 46.47
N GLU A 621 -17.43 0.22 45.37
CA GLU A 621 -17.92 -0.13 44.03
C GLU A 621 -17.02 -1.12 43.27
N LYS A 622 -15.76 -1.28 43.70
CA LYS A 622 -14.72 -2.04 43.00
C LYS A 622 -15.13 -3.48 42.67
N GLY A 623 -15.80 -4.18 43.59
CA GLY A 623 -16.17 -5.60 43.42
C GLY A 623 -17.14 -5.90 42.26
N ASN A 624 -18.01 -4.95 41.89
CA ASN A 624 -18.96 -5.13 40.78
C ASN A 624 -18.45 -4.52 39.45
N VAL A 625 -17.54 -3.55 39.51
CA VAL A 625 -17.01 -2.85 38.32
C VAL A 625 -15.75 -3.54 37.78
N GLN A 626 -14.90 -4.11 38.65
CA GLN A 626 -13.60 -4.67 38.25
C GLN A 626 -13.70 -6.16 37.87
N ARG A 627 -14.60 -6.46 36.92
CA ARG A 627 -14.88 -7.82 36.42
C ARG A 627 -15.35 -7.80 34.96
N ILE A 628 -15.41 -8.95 34.27
CA ILE A 628 -15.83 -9.03 32.86
C ILE A 628 -16.68 -10.26 32.51
N GLY A 629 -16.63 -11.31 33.34
CA GLY A 629 -17.33 -12.58 33.16
C GLY A 629 -18.85 -12.44 33.06
N ASP A 630 -19.48 -11.52 33.79
CA ASP A 630 -20.92 -11.24 33.71
C ASP A 630 -21.36 -10.77 32.30
N ILE A 631 -20.62 -9.81 31.72
CA ILE A 631 -20.81 -9.32 30.35
C ILE A 631 -20.52 -10.45 29.35
N MET A 632 -19.45 -11.23 29.56
CA MET A 632 -19.15 -12.38 28.72
C MET A 632 -20.24 -13.45 28.78
N LEU A 633 -20.77 -13.80 29.96
CA LEU A 633 -21.78 -14.83 30.14
C LEU A 633 -23.09 -14.44 29.45
N LYS A 634 -23.58 -13.22 29.69
CA LYS A 634 -24.75 -12.64 29.00
C LYS A 634 -24.58 -12.75 27.48
N ASN A 635 -23.48 -12.22 26.95
CA ASN A 635 -23.28 -12.12 25.50
C ASN A 635 -22.98 -13.49 24.85
N MET A 636 -22.23 -14.40 25.50
CA MET A 636 -22.04 -15.77 25.01
C MET A 636 -23.33 -16.60 25.06
N HIS A 637 -24.29 -16.26 25.92
CA HIS A 637 -25.63 -16.87 25.90
C HIS A 637 -26.45 -16.34 24.71
N SER A 638 -26.54 -15.02 24.53
CA SER A 638 -27.23 -14.40 23.38
C SER A 638 -26.64 -14.85 22.02
N LEU A 639 -25.32 -15.04 21.95
CA LEU A 639 -24.62 -15.42 20.73
C LEU A 639 -25.05 -16.79 20.17
N LYS A 640 -25.60 -17.69 21.02
CA LYS A 640 -26.16 -18.99 20.59
C LYS A 640 -27.27 -18.83 19.54
N ALA A 641 -28.04 -17.75 19.57
CA ALA A 641 -29.13 -17.51 18.62
C ALA A 641 -28.64 -17.42 17.16
N PHE A 642 -27.41 -16.94 16.94
CA PHE A 642 -26.85 -16.75 15.59
C PHE A 642 -26.17 -18.00 15.02
N THR A 643 -26.19 -19.14 15.73
CA THR A 643 -25.57 -20.41 15.27
C THR A 643 -26.11 -20.85 13.91
N GLY A 644 -27.43 -20.68 13.68
CA GLY A 644 -28.07 -20.99 12.39
C GLY A 644 -27.64 -20.07 11.24
N CYS A 645 -27.28 -18.81 11.52
CA CYS A 645 -26.69 -17.90 10.54
C CYS A 645 -25.26 -18.34 10.20
N LEU A 646 -24.44 -18.59 11.23
CA LEU A 646 -23.05 -19.04 11.08
C LEU A 646 -22.93 -20.36 10.30
N GLN A 647 -23.87 -21.29 10.48
CA GLN A 647 -23.93 -22.53 9.71
C GLN A 647 -24.10 -22.31 8.20
N LYS A 648 -24.76 -21.22 7.78
CA LYS A 648 -24.98 -20.87 6.37
C LYS A 648 -23.79 -20.16 5.71
N HIS A 649 -22.71 -19.86 6.41
CA HIS A 649 -21.55 -19.19 5.78
C HIS A 649 -20.91 -20.06 4.68
N ASP A 650 -21.00 -21.38 4.81
CA ASP A 650 -20.58 -22.39 3.81
C ASP A 650 -21.40 -22.26 2.49
N GLU A 651 -22.71 -22.06 2.63
CA GLU A 651 -23.66 -21.79 1.54
C GLU A 651 -23.39 -20.41 0.90
N VAL A 652 -23.28 -19.35 1.72
CA VAL A 652 -23.00 -17.98 1.28
C VAL A 652 -21.71 -17.90 0.45
N LEU A 653 -20.63 -18.51 0.92
CA LEU A 653 -19.33 -18.47 0.23
C LEU A 653 -19.34 -19.30 -1.06
N THR A 654 -20.03 -20.44 -1.04
CA THR A 654 -20.22 -21.31 -2.21
C THR A 654 -21.03 -20.62 -3.31
N GLU A 655 -22.16 -19.98 -2.97
CA GLU A 655 -22.99 -19.26 -3.95
C GLU A 655 -22.34 -17.96 -4.42
N LEU A 656 -21.58 -17.26 -3.58
CA LEU A 656 -20.78 -16.10 -3.99
C LEU A 656 -19.72 -16.48 -5.03
N GLU A 657 -19.00 -17.59 -4.83
CA GLU A 657 -17.99 -18.07 -5.79
C GLU A 657 -18.64 -18.56 -7.10
N LYS A 658 -19.76 -19.30 -7.03
CA LYS A 658 -20.55 -19.69 -8.22
C LYS A 658 -21.01 -18.46 -9.00
N ALA A 659 -21.61 -17.48 -8.33
CA ALA A 659 -22.09 -16.25 -8.96
C ALA A 659 -20.94 -15.44 -9.57
N THR A 660 -19.78 -15.37 -8.90
CA THR A 660 -18.59 -14.64 -9.38
C THR A 660 -18.01 -15.29 -10.66
N ARG A 661 -17.99 -16.62 -10.75
CA ARG A 661 -17.59 -17.35 -11.98
C ARG A 661 -18.55 -17.09 -13.15
N CYS A 662 -19.86 -17.07 -12.89
CA CYS A 662 -20.90 -16.89 -13.91
C CYS A 662 -21.02 -15.43 -14.38
N LEU A 663 -21.10 -14.48 -13.44
CA LEU A 663 -21.47 -13.09 -13.68
C LEU A 663 -20.24 -12.19 -13.81
N ARG A 664 -19.86 -11.85 -15.06
CA ARG A 664 -18.73 -10.94 -15.35
C ARG A 664 -18.77 -9.61 -14.58
N LYS A 665 -19.96 -9.03 -14.34
CA LYS A 665 -20.06 -7.77 -13.57
C LYS A 665 -19.67 -7.97 -12.11
N LEU A 666 -20.08 -9.07 -11.49
CA LEU A 666 -19.66 -9.44 -10.14
C LEU A 666 -18.16 -9.78 -10.10
N GLU A 667 -17.65 -10.50 -11.11
CA GLU A 667 -16.21 -10.81 -11.24
C GLU A 667 -15.34 -9.55 -11.24
N MET A 668 -15.75 -8.49 -11.96
CA MET A 668 -15.02 -7.22 -12.00
C MET A 668 -15.13 -6.47 -10.66
N VAL A 669 -16.34 -6.32 -10.10
CA VAL A 669 -16.54 -5.64 -8.81
C VAL A 669 -15.79 -6.34 -7.67
N TYR A 670 -15.79 -7.68 -7.62
CA TYR A 670 -15.03 -8.46 -6.65
C TYR A 670 -13.51 -8.18 -6.78
N ARG A 671 -12.95 -8.28 -8.00
CA ARG A 671 -11.52 -8.01 -8.27
C ARG A 671 -11.12 -6.57 -7.95
N GLU A 672 -11.96 -5.59 -8.28
CA GLU A 672 -11.70 -4.17 -7.99
C GLU A 672 -11.81 -3.87 -6.49
N PHE A 673 -12.69 -4.56 -5.77
CA PHE A 673 -12.82 -4.44 -4.32
C PHE A 673 -11.57 -4.98 -3.58
N GLU A 674 -11.03 -6.12 -3.98
CA GLU A 674 -9.77 -6.66 -3.43
C GLU A 674 -8.53 -5.78 -3.70
N LEU A 675 -8.62 -4.77 -4.58
CA LEU A 675 -7.57 -3.77 -4.79
C LEU A 675 -7.73 -2.51 -3.91
N GLN A 676 -8.84 -2.38 -3.17
CA GLN A 676 -9.07 -1.26 -2.26
C GLN A 676 -8.32 -1.45 -0.94
N LYS A 677 -7.75 -0.36 -0.38
CA LYS A 677 -6.93 -0.42 0.86
C LYS A 677 -7.67 -0.97 2.09
N VAL A 678 -9.00 -0.89 2.10
CA VAL A 678 -9.86 -1.43 3.17
C VAL A 678 -9.91 -2.96 3.12
N CYS A 679 -9.84 -3.55 1.92
CA CYS A 679 -9.75 -5.00 1.71
C CYS A 679 -8.29 -5.46 1.91
N TYR A 680 -7.80 -5.39 3.16
CA TYR A 680 -6.40 -5.63 3.51
C TYR A 680 -6.01 -7.13 3.57
N LEU A 681 -6.98 -8.02 3.34
CA LEU A 681 -6.88 -9.47 3.19
C LEU A 681 -7.73 -9.87 1.95
N PRO A 682 -7.58 -11.08 1.38
CA PRO A 682 -8.51 -11.60 0.38
C PRO A 682 -9.96 -11.53 0.88
N LEU A 683 -10.91 -11.15 0.02
CA LEU A 683 -12.28 -10.84 0.47
C LEU A 683 -12.95 -12.06 1.12
N ASN A 684 -12.76 -13.26 0.56
CA ASN A 684 -13.24 -14.51 1.14
C ASN A 684 -12.78 -14.72 2.60
N THR A 685 -11.59 -14.26 3.00
CA THR A 685 -11.09 -14.43 4.39
C THR A 685 -11.96 -13.71 5.42
N PHE A 686 -12.65 -12.62 5.07
CA PHE A 686 -13.53 -11.90 6.01
C PHE A 686 -14.79 -12.71 6.38
N PHE A 687 -15.29 -13.57 5.50
CA PHE A 687 -16.48 -14.40 5.78
C PHE A 687 -16.25 -15.49 6.83
N LEU A 688 -14.98 -15.86 7.08
CA LEU A 688 -14.58 -16.85 8.07
C LEU A 688 -14.40 -16.24 9.46
N LYS A 689 -14.11 -14.92 9.54
CA LYS A 689 -13.88 -14.18 10.79
C LYS A 689 -14.94 -14.44 11.87
N PRO A 690 -16.26 -14.55 11.57
CA PRO A 690 -17.27 -14.77 12.61
C PRO A 690 -17.14 -16.10 13.35
N ILE A 691 -16.82 -17.18 12.64
CA ILE A 691 -16.60 -18.49 13.26
C ILE A 691 -15.23 -18.52 13.96
N GLN A 692 -14.21 -17.91 13.37
CA GLN A 692 -12.89 -17.71 14.00
C GLN A 692 -12.99 -16.94 15.34
N ARG A 693 -13.89 -15.93 15.43
CA ARG A 693 -14.09 -15.12 16.65
C ARG A 693 -14.58 -15.96 17.83
N LEU A 694 -15.40 -16.98 17.59
CA LEU A 694 -15.86 -17.90 18.65
C LEU A 694 -14.70 -18.71 19.26
N ILE A 695 -13.73 -19.13 18.44
CA ILE A 695 -12.52 -19.80 18.92
C ILE A 695 -11.68 -18.84 19.77
N TYR A 696 -11.54 -17.58 19.35
CA TYR A 696 -10.87 -16.57 20.17
C TYR A 696 -11.55 -16.38 21.54
N TYR A 697 -12.89 -16.29 21.58
CA TYR A 697 -13.65 -16.21 22.84
C TYR A 697 -13.41 -17.42 23.75
N LYS A 698 -13.40 -18.64 23.22
CA LYS A 698 -13.07 -19.86 23.96
C LYS A 698 -11.65 -19.80 24.55
N LEU A 699 -10.67 -19.33 23.78
CA LEU A 699 -9.28 -19.23 24.21
C LEU A 699 -9.06 -18.17 25.30
N VAL A 700 -9.72 -17.00 25.19
CA VAL A 700 -9.57 -15.91 26.17
C VAL A 700 -10.36 -16.17 27.46
N LEU A 701 -11.55 -16.75 27.38
CA LEU A 701 -12.28 -17.24 28.58
C LEU A 701 -11.51 -18.39 29.25
N GLY A 702 -10.96 -19.31 28.46
CA GLY A 702 -10.05 -20.36 28.95
C GLY A 702 -8.74 -19.83 29.55
N ARG A 703 -8.41 -18.54 29.38
CA ARG A 703 -7.31 -17.86 30.09
C ARG A 703 -7.79 -17.16 31.37
N LEU A 704 -8.95 -16.51 31.35
CA LEU A 704 -9.57 -15.94 32.56
C LEU A 704 -9.84 -17.00 33.62
N CYS A 705 -10.43 -18.14 33.23
CA CYS A 705 -10.68 -19.29 34.12
C CYS A 705 -9.40 -19.94 34.69
N ARG A 706 -8.21 -19.67 34.13
CA ARG A 706 -6.90 -20.12 34.66
C ARG A 706 -6.17 -19.03 35.46
N HIS A 707 -6.68 -17.80 35.45
CA HIS A 707 -6.17 -16.69 36.28
C HIS A 707 -6.97 -16.54 37.57
N TYR A 708 -8.30 -16.69 37.49
CA TYR A 708 -9.18 -16.61 38.65
C TYR A 708 -9.14 -17.88 39.51
N MET A 709 -8.95 -17.69 40.82
CA MET A 709 -9.16 -18.75 41.83
C MET A 709 -10.65 -19.11 41.93
N PRO A 710 -11.02 -20.34 42.34
CA PRO A 710 -12.42 -20.78 42.38
C PRO A 710 -13.39 -19.94 43.24
N GLY A 711 -12.86 -19.21 44.24
CA GLY A 711 -13.64 -18.27 45.08
C GLY A 711 -13.75 -16.84 44.54
N HIS A 712 -13.21 -16.53 43.35
CA HIS A 712 -13.32 -15.20 42.76
C HIS A 712 -14.72 -14.97 42.17
N PRO A 713 -15.38 -13.80 42.39
CA PRO A 713 -16.77 -13.58 41.95
C PRO A 713 -16.97 -13.72 40.44
N ASP A 714 -15.94 -13.44 39.63
CA ASP A 714 -16.01 -13.52 38.16
C ASP A 714 -15.72 -14.93 37.60
N TYR A 715 -15.27 -15.87 38.45
CA TYR A 715 -14.96 -17.26 38.06
C TYR A 715 -16.19 -18.08 37.62
N PRO A 716 -17.33 -18.14 38.36
CA PRO A 716 -18.49 -18.91 37.94
C PRO A 716 -19.07 -18.41 36.61
N ASP A 717 -19.06 -17.10 36.39
CA ASP A 717 -19.55 -16.47 35.16
C ASP A 717 -18.62 -16.78 33.98
N CYS A 718 -17.30 -16.59 34.15
CA CYS A 718 -16.32 -16.97 33.14
C CYS A 718 -16.37 -18.47 32.80
N LYS A 719 -16.55 -19.35 33.79
CA LYS A 719 -16.67 -20.81 33.59
C LYS A 719 -17.95 -21.20 32.85
N SER A 720 -19.04 -20.50 33.12
CA SER A 720 -20.33 -20.71 32.43
C SER A 720 -20.31 -20.15 31.00
N ALA A 721 -19.70 -18.99 30.79
CA ALA A 721 -19.44 -18.43 29.46
C ALA A 721 -18.54 -19.36 28.63
N LEU A 722 -17.48 -19.90 29.24
CA LEU A 722 -16.56 -20.86 28.62
C LEU A 722 -17.28 -22.14 28.20
N ARG A 723 -18.25 -22.63 29.00
CA ARG A 723 -19.09 -23.78 28.63
C ARG A 723 -19.94 -23.45 27.40
N ASN A 724 -20.67 -22.33 27.43
CA ASN A 724 -21.55 -21.88 26.33
C ASN A 724 -20.79 -21.75 25.00
N ILE A 725 -19.62 -21.11 24.99
CA ILE A 725 -18.83 -20.94 23.76
C ILE A 725 -18.16 -22.25 23.32
N SER A 726 -17.76 -23.12 24.26
CA SER A 726 -17.15 -24.41 23.92
C SER A 726 -18.13 -25.31 23.18
N GLU A 727 -19.39 -25.34 23.61
CA GLU A 727 -20.50 -26.03 22.92
C GLU A 727 -20.69 -25.50 21.49
N MET A 728 -20.80 -24.17 21.32
CA MET A 728 -20.92 -23.55 19.98
C MET A 728 -19.74 -23.87 19.07
N THR A 729 -18.50 -23.77 19.58
CA THR A 729 -17.31 -24.11 18.77
C THR A 729 -17.29 -25.58 18.37
N LEU A 730 -17.78 -26.50 19.21
CA LEU A 730 -17.86 -27.92 18.88
C LEU A 730 -18.88 -28.18 17.76
N GLN A 731 -20.05 -27.53 17.83
CA GLN A 731 -21.09 -27.61 16.80
C GLN A 731 -20.64 -27.03 15.45
N LEU A 732 -19.81 -25.98 15.45
CA LEU A 732 -19.35 -25.29 14.24
C LEU A 732 -17.99 -25.76 13.71
N GLN A 733 -17.26 -26.62 14.44
CA GLN A 733 -15.89 -27.06 14.10
C GLN A 733 -15.77 -27.60 12.67
N ASN A 734 -16.70 -28.45 12.25
CA ASN A 734 -16.68 -29.07 10.92
C ASN A 734 -16.97 -28.05 9.80
N SER A 735 -17.84 -27.07 10.06
CA SER A 735 -18.12 -25.99 9.09
C SER A 735 -16.94 -25.03 8.97
N LEU A 736 -16.20 -24.75 10.06
CA LEU A 736 -14.95 -24.00 9.98
C LEU A 736 -13.92 -24.72 9.11
N LEU A 737 -13.68 -26.02 9.33
CA LEU A 737 -12.68 -26.78 8.57
C LEU A 737 -13.01 -26.81 7.06
N ARG A 738 -14.29 -26.97 6.68
CA ARG A 738 -14.72 -26.86 5.28
C ARG A 738 -14.49 -25.46 4.72
N LEU A 739 -14.84 -24.41 5.46
CA LEU A 739 -14.69 -23.03 5.03
C LEU A 739 -13.22 -22.60 4.85
N GLU A 740 -12.33 -22.94 5.79
CA GLU A 740 -10.88 -22.66 5.69
C GLU A 740 -10.28 -23.37 4.47
N ASN A 741 -10.64 -24.63 4.25
CA ASN A 741 -10.22 -25.38 3.06
C ASN A 741 -10.78 -24.75 1.76
N PHE A 742 -12.08 -24.42 1.71
CA PHE A 742 -12.71 -23.81 0.54
C PHE A 742 -12.09 -22.45 0.20
N GLN A 743 -11.83 -21.60 1.20
CA GLN A 743 -11.16 -20.32 1.03
C GLN A 743 -9.76 -20.54 0.44
N LYS A 744 -8.96 -21.45 1.01
CA LYS A 744 -7.58 -21.65 0.55
C LYS A 744 -7.50 -22.31 -0.84
N LEU A 745 -8.40 -23.23 -1.16
CA LEU A 745 -8.51 -23.79 -2.52
C LEU A 745 -8.93 -22.73 -3.55
N THR A 746 -9.80 -21.79 -3.17
CA THR A 746 -10.23 -20.69 -4.05
C THR A 746 -9.13 -19.64 -4.24
N GLU A 747 -8.41 -19.28 -3.17
CA GLU A 747 -7.19 -18.45 -3.23
C GLU A 747 -6.15 -19.07 -4.17
N LEU A 748 -5.86 -20.36 -4.01
CA LEU A 748 -4.91 -21.08 -4.87
C LEU A 748 -5.40 -21.20 -6.33
N GLN A 749 -6.71 -21.36 -6.57
CA GLN A 749 -7.29 -21.32 -7.92
C GLN A 749 -7.12 -19.95 -8.59
N HIS A 750 -6.98 -18.87 -7.82
CA HIS A 750 -6.71 -17.52 -8.31
C HIS A 750 -5.21 -17.16 -8.42
N ASP A 751 -4.32 -17.82 -7.68
CA ASP A 751 -2.87 -17.63 -7.75
C ASP A 751 -2.21 -18.50 -8.84
N LEU A 752 -2.74 -19.71 -9.09
CA LEU A 752 -2.17 -20.70 -9.99
C LEU A 752 -2.67 -20.55 -11.44
N VAL A 753 -1.80 -20.83 -12.41
CA VAL A 753 -2.12 -20.78 -13.85
C VAL A 753 -1.76 -22.10 -14.53
N GLY A 754 -2.69 -22.63 -15.32
CA GLY A 754 -2.54 -23.93 -15.99
C GLY A 754 -3.11 -25.12 -15.21
N ILE A 755 -4.00 -24.87 -14.25
CA ILE A 755 -4.91 -25.87 -13.69
C ILE A 755 -6.30 -25.24 -13.52
N ASP A 756 -7.31 -25.91 -14.06
CA ASP A 756 -8.72 -25.57 -13.92
C ASP A 756 -9.37 -26.54 -12.93
N ASN A 757 -10.39 -26.07 -12.19
CA ASN A 757 -11.15 -26.88 -11.22
C ASN A 757 -10.28 -27.46 -10.08
N LEU A 758 -9.48 -26.61 -9.45
CA LEU A 758 -8.80 -26.96 -8.19
C LEU A 758 -9.81 -27.12 -7.03
N VAL A 759 -10.86 -26.29 -7.01
CA VAL A 759 -11.97 -26.37 -6.04
C VAL A 759 -12.93 -27.49 -6.46
N ILE A 760 -12.81 -28.67 -5.84
CA ILE A 760 -13.74 -29.80 -5.98
C ILE A 760 -14.17 -30.32 -4.60
N PRO A 761 -15.35 -30.95 -4.46
CA PRO A 761 -15.71 -31.69 -3.25
C PRO A 761 -14.68 -32.77 -2.92
N GLY A 762 -14.34 -32.93 -1.63
CA GLY A 762 -13.42 -33.97 -1.15
C GLY A 762 -11.92 -33.70 -1.33
N ARG A 763 -11.51 -32.69 -2.10
CA ARG A 763 -10.11 -32.23 -2.09
C ARG A 763 -9.85 -31.37 -0.86
N GLU A 764 -8.76 -31.65 -0.16
CA GLU A 764 -8.29 -30.86 0.99
C GLU A 764 -6.90 -30.31 0.72
N PHE A 765 -6.65 -29.06 1.13
CA PHE A 765 -5.32 -28.45 1.14
C PHE A 765 -4.52 -28.95 2.35
N ILE A 766 -3.30 -29.45 2.11
CA ILE A 766 -2.41 -29.95 3.18
C ILE A 766 -1.25 -28.99 3.42
N ARG A 767 -0.43 -28.70 2.39
CA ARG A 767 0.77 -27.85 2.50
C ARG A 767 1.11 -27.11 1.20
N GLU A 768 1.54 -25.86 1.31
CA GLU A 768 2.21 -25.12 0.24
C GLU A 768 3.64 -24.75 0.66
N GLY A 769 4.55 -24.58 -0.29
CA GLY A 769 5.87 -24.03 0.02
C GLY A 769 6.92 -24.24 -1.05
N CYS A 770 8.15 -23.85 -0.72
CA CYS A 770 9.29 -23.97 -1.63
C CYS A 770 10.17 -25.20 -1.34
N LEU A 771 10.44 -25.96 -2.40
CA LEU A 771 11.48 -26.98 -2.45
C LEU A 771 12.33 -26.78 -3.70
N TYR A 772 13.55 -27.32 -3.69
CA TYR A 772 14.46 -27.32 -4.83
C TYR A 772 14.31 -28.62 -5.60
N LYS A 773 13.73 -28.59 -6.80
CA LYS A 773 13.66 -29.76 -7.69
C LYS A 773 14.99 -29.94 -8.42
N LEU A 774 15.53 -31.17 -8.42
CA LEU A 774 16.71 -31.52 -9.23
C LEU A 774 16.38 -31.50 -10.73
N THR A 775 17.31 -30.98 -11.54
CA THR A 775 17.19 -30.90 -13.00
C THR A 775 18.53 -31.18 -13.67
N LYS A 776 18.54 -31.36 -15.01
CA LYS A 776 19.78 -31.39 -15.82
C LYS A 776 20.66 -30.13 -15.71
N LYS A 777 20.21 -29.08 -15.02
CA LYS A 777 20.96 -27.85 -14.71
C LYS A 777 21.13 -27.65 -13.19
N GLY A 778 21.25 -28.75 -12.44
CA GLY A 778 21.30 -28.75 -10.98
C GLY A 778 19.94 -28.49 -10.32
N PHE A 779 19.97 -28.22 -9.01
CA PHE A 779 18.80 -27.91 -8.19
C PHE A 779 18.17 -26.56 -8.57
N GLN A 780 16.84 -26.51 -8.64
CA GLN A 780 16.08 -25.29 -8.93
C GLN A 780 14.85 -25.15 -8.04
N GLN A 781 14.71 -24.00 -7.39
CA GLN A 781 13.54 -23.63 -6.60
C GLN A 781 12.24 -23.74 -7.40
N ARG A 782 11.19 -24.27 -6.77
CA ARG A 782 9.79 -24.36 -7.23
C ARG A 782 8.85 -24.19 -6.05
N MET A 783 7.68 -23.60 -6.26
CA MET A 783 6.53 -23.83 -5.38
C MET A 783 5.98 -25.24 -5.63
N PHE A 784 5.68 -25.93 -4.53
CA PHE A 784 4.94 -27.19 -4.44
C PHE A 784 3.66 -26.96 -3.63
N PHE A 785 2.61 -27.69 -3.97
CA PHE A 785 1.31 -27.65 -3.30
C PHE A 785 0.79 -29.08 -3.14
N LEU A 786 0.64 -29.53 -1.90
CA LEU A 786 0.14 -30.84 -1.52
C LEU A 786 -1.34 -30.74 -1.15
N PHE A 787 -2.14 -31.60 -1.76
CA PHE A 787 -3.56 -31.80 -1.50
C PHE A 787 -3.80 -33.26 -1.11
N SER A 788 -5.01 -33.59 -0.63
CA SER A 788 -5.39 -34.96 -0.25
C SER A 788 -5.29 -35.99 -1.38
N ASP A 789 -5.35 -35.57 -2.65
CA ASP A 789 -5.31 -36.45 -3.83
C ASP A 789 -4.01 -36.33 -4.67
N MET A 790 -3.32 -35.18 -4.65
CA MET A 790 -2.16 -34.93 -5.51
C MET A 790 -1.13 -33.95 -4.93
N LEU A 791 0.11 -34.06 -5.44
CA LEU A 791 1.16 -33.07 -5.31
C LEU A 791 1.33 -32.29 -6.63
N LEU A 792 1.00 -31.00 -6.63
CA LEU A 792 1.27 -30.07 -7.73
C LEU A 792 2.64 -29.41 -7.55
N TYR A 793 3.29 -29.09 -8.68
CA TYR A 793 4.47 -28.22 -8.67
C TYR A 793 4.63 -27.35 -9.92
N THR A 794 5.35 -26.26 -9.73
CA THR A 794 5.40 -25.12 -10.66
C THR A 794 6.55 -25.17 -11.68
N SER A 795 6.51 -24.24 -12.62
CA SER A 795 7.64 -23.88 -13.50
C SER A 795 8.65 -22.96 -12.77
N LYS A 796 9.74 -22.54 -13.44
CA LYS A 796 10.76 -21.72 -12.78
C LYS A 796 10.29 -20.27 -12.66
N GLY A 797 9.98 -19.85 -11.43
CA GLY A 797 9.64 -18.46 -11.11
C GLY A 797 8.17 -18.12 -11.27
N VAL A 798 7.86 -16.85 -11.00
CA VAL A 798 6.52 -16.25 -11.13
C VAL A 798 6.38 -15.66 -12.53
N THR A 799 5.18 -15.65 -13.11
CA THR A 799 4.91 -14.96 -14.39
C THR A 799 5.06 -13.44 -14.26
N GLY A 800 5.17 -12.73 -15.39
CA GLY A 800 5.13 -11.27 -15.43
C GLY A 800 3.83 -10.64 -14.91
N THR A 801 2.77 -11.45 -14.72
CA THR A 801 1.48 -11.05 -14.13
C THR A 801 1.38 -11.33 -12.62
N ASN A 802 2.47 -11.78 -11.97
CA ASN A 802 2.51 -12.21 -10.56
C ASN A 802 1.65 -13.46 -10.27
N HIS A 803 1.72 -14.49 -11.13
CA HIS A 803 1.04 -15.78 -10.96
C HIS A 803 1.99 -16.99 -11.04
N PHE A 804 1.58 -18.12 -10.45
CA PHE A 804 2.35 -19.36 -10.41
C PHE A 804 1.93 -20.34 -11.50
N LYS A 805 2.69 -20.42 -12.60
CA LYS A 805 2.41 -21.38 -13.67
C LYS A 805 2.79 -22.82 -13.27
N ILE A 806 1.82 -23.73 -13.30
CA ILE A 806 1.98 -25.18 -13.06
C ILE A 806 2.87 -25.81 -14.13
N HIS A 807 3.65 -26.82 -13.74
CA HIS A 807 4.51 -27.63 -14.64
C HIS A 807 4.24 -29.14 -14.53
N GLY A 808 3.70 -29.61 -13.40
CA GLY A 808 3.31 -31.00 -13.27
C GLY A 808 2.43 -31.26 -12.05
N GLN A 809 1.61 -32.30 -12.18
CA GLN A 809 0.86 -32.95 -11.12
C GLN A 809 1.40 -34.37 -10.92
N LEU A 810 1.39 -34.85 -9.68
CA LEU A 810 1.78 -36.20 -9.28
C LEU A 810 0.67 -36.76 -8.37
N PRO A 811 -0.10 -37.78 -8.79
CA PRO A 811 -1.07 -38.45 -7.92
C PRO A 811 -0.38 -39.07 -6.70
N LEU A 812 -1.04 -39.03 -5.55
CA LEU A 812 -0.55 -39.69 -4.32
C LEU A 812 -0.82 -41.21 -4.30
N HIS A 813 -1.87 -41.67 -4.99
CA HIS A 813 -2.08 -43.10 -5.18
C HIS A 813 -0.88 -43.70 -5.92
N GLY A 814 -0.32 -44.80 -5.38
CA GLY A 814 0.91 -45.41 -5.87
C GLY A 814 2.20 -44.59 -5.67
N MET A 815 2.17 -43.49 -4.91
CA MET A 815 3.38 -42.71 -4.60
C MET A 815 4.24 -43.41 -3.52
N LEU A 816 5.55 -43.36 -3.70
CA LEU A 816 6.57 -43.79 -2.73
C LEU A 816 7.57 -42.66 -2.49
N LEU A 817 8.03 -42.56 -1.25
CA LEU A 817 9.07 -41.62 -0.81
C LEU A 817 10.32 -42.43 -0.43
N ILE A 818 11.49 -42.01 -0.92
CA ILE A 818 12.77 -42.59 -0.52
C ILE A 818 13.69 -41.48 -0.04
N VAL A 819 14.16 -41.59 1.20
CA VAL A 819 15.29 -40.79 1.69
C VAL A 819 16.56 -41.35 1.06
N LEU A 820 17.34 -40.49 0.44
CA LEU A 820 18.72 -40.82 0.11
C LEU A 820 19.56 -40.32 1.29
N ASP A 821 19.71 -41.17 2.31
CA ASP A 821 20.71 -40.91 3.34
C ASP A 821 22.08 -40.91 2.65
N PRO A 822 22.87 -39.84 2.76
CA PRO A 822 24.18 -39.81 2.14
C PRO A 822 25.05 -40.89 2.80
N PRO A 823 25.81 -41.69 2.02
CA PRO A 823 26.70 -42.69 2.60
C PRO A 823 27.70 -41.98 3.52
N VAL A 824 27.86 -42.51 4.74
CA VAL A 824 28.81 -42.00 5.73
C VAL A 824 30.19 -42.57 5.42
N GLU A 825 30.73 -42.17 4.27
CA GLU A 825 32.11 -42.43 3.85
C GLU A 825 32.83 -41.11 3.63
N GLU A 826 33.91 -40.89 4.38
CA GLU A 826 34.70 -39.67 4.39
C GLU A 826 35.53 -39.56 3.09
N THR A 827 34.92 -39.06 2.02
CA THR A 827 35.60 -38.74 0.75
C THR A 827 35.17 -37.37 0.22
N ASP A 828 36.14 -36.58 -0.25
CA ASP A 828 35.98 -35.18 -0.66
C ASP A 828 35.25 -35.00 -2.02
N ASN A 829 34.01 -35.51 -2.13
CA ASN A 829 33.12 -35.24 -3.25
C ASN A 829 32.14 -34.10 -2.90
N GLU A 830 32.31 -32.94 -3.53
CA GLU A 830 31.57 -31.67 -3.29
C GLU A 830 30.05 -31.69 -3.59
N TRP A 831 29.42 -32.86 -3.69
CA TRP A 831 28.07 -33.05 -4.28
C TRP A 831 27.01 -33.61 -3.33
N SER A 832 27.34 -33.81 -2.04
CA SER A 832 26.40 -34.20 -0.98
C SER A 832 25.48 -33.04 -0.57
N VAL A 833 24.55 -32.65 -1.46
CA VAL A 833 23.52 -31.65 -1.16
C VAL A 833 22.59 -32.17 -0.05
N PRO A 834 22.61 -31.59 1.16
CA PRO A 834 21.91 -32.16 2.29
C PRO A 834 20.39 -31.94 2.19
N HIS A 835 19.65 -32.77 2.92
CA HIS A 835 18.19 -32.68 3.06
C HIS A 835 17.40 -32.95 1.76
N CYS A 836 17.87 -33.92 0.97
CA CYS A 836 17.20 -34.38 -0.23
C CYS A 836 16.35 -35.65 0.01
N PHE A 837 15.26 -35.78 -0.74
CA PHE A 837 14.44 -36.98 -0.81
C PHE A 837 13.88 -37.16 -2.22
N THR A 838 13.54 -38.40 -2.57
CA THR A 838 13.05 -38.75 -3.90
C THR A 838 11.59 -39.17 -3.84
N ILE A 839 10.79 -38.55 -4.69
CA ILE A 839 9.36 -38.80 -4.85
C ILE A 839 9.17 -39.63 -6.12
N TYR A 840 8.74 -40.87 -5.96
CA TYR A 840 8.34 -41.76 -7.04
C TYR A 840 6.82 -41.74 -7.15
N SER A 841 6.28 -41.36 -8.29
CA SER A 841 4.84 -41.46 -8.59
C SER A 841 4.69 -42.10 -9.96
N VAL A 842 3.58 -42.83 -10.19
CA VAL A 842 3.39 -43.74 -11.34
C VAL A 842 3.76 -43.14 -12.72
N PRO A 843 3.56 -41.84 -13.04
CA PRO A 843 4.03 -41.28 -14.30
C PRO A 843 5.46 -40.70 -14.26
N LYS A 844 6.01 -40.32 -13.10
CA LYS A 844 7.26 -39.53 -12.96
C LYS A 844 7.94 -39.70 -11.60
N THR A 845 9.26 -39.92 -11.61
CA THR A 845 10.14 -39.73 -10.45
C THR A 845 10.72 -38.32 -10.43
N ILE A 846 10.80 -37.67 -9.25
CA ILE A 846 11.54 -36.42 -9.05
C ILE A 846 12.38 -36.47 -7.75
N VAL A 847 13.62 -35.98 -7.81
CA VAL A 847 14.43 -35.70 -6.60
C VAL A 847 14.19 -34.25 -6.21
N VAL A 848 13.98 -34.01 -4.91
CA VAL A 848 13.77 -32.68 -4.31
C VAL A 848 14.68 -32.51 -3.09
N ALA A 849 15.04 -31.26 -2.78
CA ALA A 849 15.75 -30.88 -1.56
C ALA A 849 15.05 -29.74 -0.83
N ALA A 850 15.03 -29.79 0.50
CA ALA A 850 14.47 -28.74 1.35
C ALA A 850 15.49 -27.67 1.72
N SER A 851 15.04 -26.54 2.25
CA SER A 851 15.92 -25.47 2.74
C SER A 851 16.61 -25.80 4.07
N THR A 852 16.07 -26.74 4.86
CA THR A 852 16.63 -27.25 6.13
C THR A 852 16.15 -28.68 6.41
N ARG A 853 16.82 -29.40 7.33
CA ARG A 853 16.34 -30.71 7.85
C ARG A 853 14.91 -30.65 8.42
N LEU A 854 14.54 -29.53 9.06
CA LEU A 854 13.20 -29.35 9.63
C LEU A 854 12.13 -29.23 8.55
N GLU A 855 12.40 -28.46 7.48
CA GLU A 855 11.48 -28.38 6.33
C GLU A 855 11.40 -29.71 5.57
N MET A 856 12.50 -30.47 5.45
CA MET A 856 12.47 -31.83 4.92
C MET A 856 11.54 -32.74 5.73
N GLY A 857 11.68 -32.75 7.06
CA GLY A 857 10.80 -33.52 7.96
C GLY A 857 9.33 -33.17 7.75
N LYS A 858 8.96 -31.89 7.88
CA LYS A 858 7.58 -31.41 7.65
C LYS A 858 6.99 -31.86 6.31
N TRP A 859 7.77 -31.78 5.23
CA TRP A 859 7.30 -32.22 3.91
C TRP A 859 7.15 -33.73 3.81
N MET A 860 8.08 -34.50 4.40
CA MET A 860 7.99 -35.97 4.42
C MET A 860 6.84 -36.47 5.30
N ASP A 861 6.64 -35.90 6.48
CA ASP A 861 5.57 -36.28 7.42
C ASP A 861 4.21 -36.11 6.76
N ASP A 862 3.95 -34.91 6.20
CA ASP A 862 2.68 -34.60 5.53
C ASP A 862 2.46 -35.41 4.25
N LEU A 863 3.52 -35.64 3.44
CA LEU A 863 3.42 -36.50 2.25
C LEU A 863 3.12 -37.95 2.63
N SER A 864 3.79 -38.48 3.67
CA SER A 864 3.60 -39.86 4.12
C SER A 864 2.17 -40.08 4.62
N LEU A 865 1.68 -39.19 5.48
CA LEU A 865 0.31 -39.24 6.00
C LEU A 865 -0.74 -39.10 4.89
N ALA A 866 -0.53 -38.21 3.91
CA ALA A 866 -1.45 -38.08 2.78
C ALA A 866 -1.50 -39.35 1.91
N ILE A 867 -0.35 -39.97 1.65
CA ILE A 867 -0.24 -41.25 0.91
C ILE A 867 -0.90 -42.40 1.68
N GLU A 868 -0.74 -42.45 3.01
CA GLU A 868 -1.38 -43.45 3.87
C GLU A 868 -2.90 -43.28 3.92
N LEU A 869 -3.40 -42.05 4.00
CA LEU A 869 -4.84 -41.76 3.97
C LEU A 869 -5.46 -42.22 2.65
N VAL A 870 -4.82 -41.95 1.50
CA VAL A 870 -5.28 -42.47 0.19
C VAL A 870 -5.32 -44.01 0.18
N LYS A 871 -4.24 -44.68 0.61
CA LYS A 871 -4.19 -46.16 0.73
C LYS A 871 -5.24 -46.72 1.70
N SER A 872 -5.66 -45.95 2.71
CA SER A 872 -6.73 -46.35 3.63
C SER A 872 -8.12 -46.18 3.00
N SER A 873 -8.31 -45.15 2.18
CA SER A 873 -9.53 -44.89 1.41
C SER A 873 -9.78 -45.97 0.36
N ASP A 874 -8.73 -46.49 -0.29
CA ASP A 874 -8.82 -47.61 -1.24
C ASP A 874 -9.42 -48.91 -0.62
N LYS A 875 -9.45 -49.04 0.72
CA LYS A 875 -10.18 -50.14 1.40
C LYS A 875 -11.70 -49.91 1.53
N ALA A 876 -12.18 -48.70 1.28
CA ALA A 876 -13.59 -48.35 1.17
C ALA A 876 -14.04 -48.16 -0.29
N VAL A 877 -13.13 -47.75 -1.19
CA VAL A 877 -13.43 -47.49 -2.62
C VAL A 877 -13.31 -48.77 -3.45
N VAL A 878 -14.23 -49.71 -3.21
CA VAL A 878 -14.56 -50.83 -4.14
C VAL A 878 -15.86 -50.53 -4.91
N LEU A 879 -16.51 -49.39 -4.65
CA LEU A 879 -17.83 -49.02 -5.16
C LEU A 879 -17.86 -47.67 -5.90
N LEU A 880 -16.86 -47.40 -6.76
CA LEU A 880 -16.92 -46.28 -7.71
C LEU A 880 -15.97 -46.43 -8.93
N ASP A 881 -15.94 -47.63 -9.52
CA ASP A 881 -15.52 -47.75 -10.94
C ASP A 881 -16.71 -47.37 -11.86
N GLY A 882 -16.41 -46.90 -13.07
CA GLY A 882 -17.41 -46.61 -14.11
C GLY A 882 -17.83 -45.15 -14.21
N CYS A 883 -16.98 -44.29 -14.79
CA CYS A 883 -17.42 -43.02 -15.37
C CYS A 883 -16.58 -42.60 -16.61
N VAL A 884 -16.56 -43.46 -17.64
CA VAL A 884 -15.94 -43.15 -18.95
C VAL A 884 -16.99 -42.63 -19.93
N GLY A 885 -16.99 -41.31 -20.17
CA GLY A 885 -17.54 -40.68 -21.38
C GLY A 885 -18.91 -39.99 -21.28
N GLY A 886 -19.11 -38.99 -22.15
CA GLY A 886 -20.43 -38.43 -22.50
C GLY A 886 -20.89 -37.17 -21.74
N GLY A 887 -20.47 -35.97 -22.16
CA GLY A 887 -20.96 -34.72 -21.54
C GLY A 887 -20.34 -33.41 -22.04
N SER A 888 -20.31 -33.16 -23.36
CA SER A 888 -19.55 -32.04 -23.95
C SER A 888 -20.24 -30.66 -23.88
N ASN A 889 -20.60 -30.18 -22.68
CA ASN A 889 -20.91 -28.76 -22.46
C ASN A 889 -19.61 -27.94 -22.33
N LYS A 890 -18.92 -27.77 -23.46
CA LYS A 890 -17.72 -26.91 -23.57
C LYS A 890 -18.11 -25.43 -23.49
N LEU A 891 -18.21 -24.90 -22.27
CA LEU A 891 -17.93 -23.48 -22.04
C LEU A 891 -16.53 -23.18 -22.60
N PRO A 892 -16.36 -22.13 -23.42
CA PRO A 892 -15.06 -21.84 -24.02
C PRO A 892 -14.06 -21.46 -22.92
N PRO A 893 -12.80 -21.92 -22.99
CA PRO A 893 -11.77 -21.47 -22.06
C PRO A 893 -11.62 -19.95 -22.20
N ARG A 894 -11.98 -19.19 -21.16
CA ARG A 894 -11.85 -17.72 -21.18
C ARG A 894 -10.37 -17.38 -21.31
N SER A 895 -9.99 -16.87 -22.47
CA SER A 895 -8.66 -16.34 -22.73
C SER A 895 -8.30 -15.25 -21.71
N LEU A 896 -7.00 -15.20 -21.34
CA LEU A 896 -6.45 -14.34 -20.29
C LEU A 896 -6.43 -12.86 -20.71
N LEU A 897 -7.60 -12.24 -20.78
CA LEU A 897 -7.78 -10.81 -21.03
C LEU A 897 -7.69 -10.03 -19.71
N GLY A 898 -6.72 -9.11 -19.64
CA GLY A 898 -6.73 -8.02 -18.64
C GLY A 898 -6.34 -8.38 -17.20
N GLN A 899 -5.39 -9.29 -16.96
CA GLN A 899 -4.85 -9.49 -15.61
C GLN A 899 -3.71 -8.50 -15.31
N GLY A 900 -4.06 -7.40 -14.65
CA GLY A 900 -3.10 -6.46 -14.04
C GLY A 900 -2.34 -7.07 -12.85
N PRO A 901 -1.23 -6.46 -12.39
CA PRO A 901 -0.40 -7.00 -11.32
C PRO A 901 -1.14 -7.03 -9.98
N LYS A 902 -1.35 -8.24 -9.44
CA LYS A 902 -2.00 -8.46 -8.14
C LYS A 902 -1.10 -8.16 -6.93
N ALA A 903 -1.72 -7.93 -5.78
CA ALA A 903 -1.07 -7.92 -4.48
C ALA A 903 -0.39 -9.27 -4.16
N ASN A 904 0.65 -9.26 -3.32
CA ASN A 904 1.39 -10.46 -2.95
C ASN A 904 0.66 -11.25 -1.85
N THR A 905 0.10 -12.41 -2.21
CA THR A 905 -0.44 -13.39 -1.26
C THR A 905 0.67 -14.01 -0.39
N ILE A 906 0.26 -14.73 0.66
CA ILE A 906 1.14 -15.50 1.53
C ILE A 906 1.97 -16.56 0.74
N THR A 907 1.41 -17.11 -0.34
CA THR A 907 2.09 -17.95 -1.34
C THR A 907 3.38 -17.31 -1.86
N HIS A 908 3.33 -16.02 -2.16
CA HIS A 908 4.48 -15.24 -2.63
C HIS A 908 5.52 -15.03 -1.51
N VAL A 909 5.09 -14.92 -0.24
CA VAL A 909 6.01 -14.85 0.91
C VAL A 909 6.76 -16.16 1.11
N CYS A 910 6.09 -17.31 0.99
CA CYS A 910 6.71 -18.64 0.99
C CYS A 910 7.76 -18.77 -0.15
N TRP A 911 7.42 -18.30 -1.36
CA TRP A 911 8.36 -18.23 -2.49
C TRP A 911 9.59 -17.36 -2.20
N TYR A 912 9.42 -16.11 -1.76
CA TYR A 912 10.56 -15.22 -1.52
C TYR A 912 11.40 -15.56 -0.27
N ARG A 913 10.96 -16.50 0.58
CA ARG A 913 11.64 -16.86 1.84
C ARG A 913 12.05 -18.34 1.97
N ASN A 914 11.79 -19.18 0.96
CA ASN A 914 12.08 -20.62 0.97
C ASN A 914 11.49 -21.36 2.17
N HIS A 915 10.21 -21.11 2.43
CA HIS A 915 9.45 -21.64 3.56
C HIS A 915 8.22 -22.44 3.08
N SER A 916 7.58 -23.15 4.00
CA SER A 916 6.29 -23.83 3.78
C SER A 916 5.28 -23.54 4.90
N LEU A 917 3.99 -23.68 4.57
CA LEU A 917 2.86 -23.58 5.49
C LEU A 917 1.89 -24.73 5.22
N SER A 918 1.45 -25.39 6.28
CA SER A 918 0.35 -26.37 6.26
C SER A 918 -0.98 -25.76 6.68
N LEU A 919 -2.09 -26.44 6.38
CA LEU A 919 -3.40 -26.11 6.95
C LEU A 919 -3.35 -26.03 8.50
N THR A 920 -2.55 -26.88 9.14
CA THR A 920 -2.31 -26.83 10.59
C THR A 920 -1.64 -25.52 11.05
N ASP A 921 -0.70 -24.98 10.27
CA ASP A 921 -0.08 -23.69 10.55
C ASP A 921 -1.12 -22.55 10.41
N TYR A 922 -2.00 -22.60 9.40
CA TYR A 922 -3.11 -21.65 9.25
C TYR A 922 -4.09 -21.70 10.43
N LEU A 923 -4.53 -22.90 10.83
CA LEU A 923 -5.41 -23.11 11.98
C LEU A 923 -4.75 -22.65 13.30
N CYS A 924 -3.42 -22.77 13.42
CA CYS A 924 -2.66 -22.20 14.53
C CYS A 924 -2.64 -20.66 14.51
N MET A 925 -2.50 -20.04 13.33
CA MET A 925 -2.56 -18.57 13.19
C MET A 925 -3.91 -18.00 13.61
N ILE A 926 -5.04 -18.68 13.35
CA ILE A 926 -6.37 -18.27 13.84
C ILE A 926 -6.38 -18.11 15.36
N GLN A 927 -5.80 -19.07 16.09
CA GLN A 927 -5.74 -19.06 17.56
C GLN A 927 -4.78 -17.99 18.13
N ASN A 928 -3.94 -17.40 17.29
CA ASN A 928 -2.91 -16.43 17.64
C ASN A 928 -3.13 -15.05 16.99
N GLN A 929 -4.35 -14.75 16.51
CA GLN A 929 -4.73 -13.38 16.14
C GLN A 929 -4.69 -12.45 17.37
N LEU A 930 -4.17 -11.23 17.20
CA LEU A 930 -4.01 -10.25 18.27
C LEU A 930 -4.02 -8.81 17.72
N SER A 931 -4.63 -7.88 18.45
CA SER A 931 -4.62 -6.45 18.13
C SER A 931 -4.26 -5.62 19.37
N GLY A 932 -3.66 -4.44 19.17
CA GLY A 932 -3.38 -3.51 20.25
C GLY A 932 -2.43 -2.36 19.87
N TYR A 933 -2.23 -1.42 20.79
CA TYR A 933 -1.23 -0.37 20.61
C TYR A 933 0.18 -0.87 20.93
N LEU A 934 1.14 -0.57 20.05
CA LEU A 934 2.58 -0.77 20.26
C LEU A 934 3.36 0.49 19.87
N LEU A 935 4.51 0.69 20.50
CA LEU A 935 5.51 1.68 20.09
C LEU A 935 6.54 0.99 19.20
N ARG A 936 6.72 1.43 17.95
CA ARG A 936 7.69 0.87 16.97
C ARG A 936 8.93 1.75 16.83
N LYS A 937 10.12 1.16 16.76
CA LYS A 937 11.39 1.80 16.43
C LYS A 937 12.18 0.95 15.43
N PHE A 938 12.85 1.58 14.46
CA PHE A 938 13.81 0.90 13.58
C PHE A 938 15.22 1.00 14.19
N LYS A 939 16.12 0.04 13.90
CA LYS A 939 17.50 0.08 14.46
C LYS A 939 18.23 1.41 14.23
N ASN A 940 17.96 2.09 13.10
CA ASN A 940 18.62 3.34 12.71
C ASN A 940 17.68 4.57 12.79
N SER A 941 16.57 4.51 13.54
CA SER A 941 15.71 5.68 13.82
C SER A 941 15.87 6.16 15.26
N SER A 942 15.87 7.47 15.49
CA SER A 942 15.94 8.06 16.84
C SER A 942 14.66 7.81 17.65
N GLY A 943 13.52 8.21 17.10
CA GLY A 943 12.21 8.16 17.79
C GLY A 943 11.54 6.80 17.84
N TRP A 944 10.57 6.69 18.77
CA TRP A 944 9.55 5.64 18.82
C TRP A 944 8.23 6.18 18.24
N GLN A 945 7.49 5.34 17.50
CA GLN A 945 6.22 5.69 16.88
C GLN A 945 5.09 4.85 17.49
N LYS A 946 4.13 5.47 18.20
CA LYS A 946 2.92 4.78 18.66
C LYS A 946 2.05 4.45 17.44
N LEU A 947 1.64 3.19 17.32
CA LEU A 947 0.82 2.67 16.22
C LEU A 947 -0.20 1.70 16.80
N TRP A 948 -1.38 1.65 16.17
CA TRP A 948 -2.27 0.50 16.32
C TRP A 948 -1.74 -0.63 15.44
N VAL A 949 -1.67 -1.84 15.97
CA VAL A 949 -1.08 -3.00 15.29
C VAL A 949 -2.07 -4.16 15.35
N VAL A 950 -2.33 -4.76 14.19
CA VAL A 950 -3.15 -5.96 14.02
C VAL A 950 -2.25 -7.09 13.53
N PHE A 951 -2.34 -8.26 14.16
CA PHE A 951 -1.63 -9.48 13.77
C PHE A 951 -2.62 -10.54 13.30
N THR A 952 -2.57 -10.84 12.00
CA THR A 952 -3.42 -11.85 11.35
C THR A 952 -2.76 -12.31 10.05
N ASN A 953 -3.10 -13.51 9.56
CA ASN A 953 -2.51 -14.12 8.35
C ASN A 953 -0.97 -13.97 8.25
N PHE A 954 -0.27 -14.35 9.32
CA PHE A 954 1.19 -14.27 9.50
C PHE A 954 1.79 -12.87 9.27
N CYS A 955 1.01 -11.80 9.40
CA CYS A 955 1.40 -10.44 9.02
C CYS A 955 1.00 -9.40 10.07
N LEU A 956 1.90 -8.45 10.34
CA LEU A 956 1.59 -7.24 11.13
C LEU A 956 1.10 -6.13 10.20
N PHE A 957 -0.12 -5.65 10.44
CA PHE A 957 -0.68 -4.48 9.78
C PHE A 957 -0.65 -3.28 10.74
N PHE A 958 -0.18 -2.13 10.25
CA PHE A 958 0.05 -0.93 11.05
C PHE A 958 -0.94 0.18 10.68
N TYR A 959 -1.65 0.71 11.67
CA TYR A 959 -2.60 1.81 11.55
C TYR A 959 -2.14 2.98 12.46
N LYS A 960 -2.56 4.21 12.17
CA LYS A 960 -2.28 5.40 12.99
C LYS A 960 -3.09 5.34 14.28
N THR A 961 -4.36 4.99 14.18
CA THR A 961 -5.29 4.79 15.31
C THR A 961 -6.07 3.48 15.17
N HIS A 962 -6.85 3.11 16.19
CA HIS A 962 -7.79 1.98 16.11
C HIS A 962 -9.11 2.31 15.37
N GLN A 963 -9.29 3.54 14.90
CA GLN A 963 -10.49 4.00 14.18
C GLN A 963 -10.29 4.00 12.66
N ASP A 964 -9.03 3.97 12.20
CA ASP A 964 -8.64 3.98 10.79
C ASP A 964 -9.19 2.76 10.03
N ASP A 965 -9.82 2.97 8.87
CA ASP A 965 -10.42 1.88 8.06
C ASP A 965 -9.40 1.04 7.26
N TYR A 966 -8.15 1.52 7.12
CA TYR A 966 -7.14 0.84 6.30
C TYR A 966 -5.71 1.01 6.86
N PRO A 967 -4.83 0.00 6.68
CA PRO A 967 -3.47 0.06 7.20
C PRO A 967 -2.57 1.01 6.39
N LEU A 968 -1.65 1.66 7.10
CA LEU A 968 -0.56 2.47 6.56
C LEU A 968 0.51 1.60 5.87
N ALA A 969 0.76 0.41 6.40
CA ALA A 969 1.78 -0.53 5.94
C ALA A 969 1.53 -1.94 6.51
N SER A 970 2.15 -2.95 5.90
CA SER A 970 2.14 -4.34 6.36
C SER A 970 3.55 -4.93 6.46
N LEU A 971 3.73 -5.98 7.26
CA LEU A 971 4.99 -6.69 7.49
C LEU A 971 4.75 -8.20 7.69
N PRO A 972 4.86 -9.02 6.63
CA PRO A 972 4.75 -10.48 6.76
C PRO A 972 5.91 -11.06 7.58
N LEU A 973 5.60 -11.96 8.53
CA LEU A 973 6.53 -12.44 9.56
C LEU A 973 7.16 -13.82 9.29
N LEU A 974 6.79 -14.57 8.24
CA LEU A 974 7.38 -15.90 7.98
C LEU A 974 8.92 -15.88 8.00
N GLY A 975 9.55 -16.68 8.87
CA GLY A 975 11.01 -16.70 9.03
C GLY A 975 11.63 -15.49 9.75
N TYR A 976 10.85 -14.52 10.27
CA TYR A 976 11.36 -13.57 11.25
C TYR A 976 11.65 -14.28 12.56
N THR A 977 12.82 -13.98 13.13
CA THR A 977 13.16 -14.36 14.51
C THR A 977 12.63 -13.30 15.48
N ILE A 978 12.10 -13.73 16.62
CA ILE A 978 11.62 -12.87 17.70
C ILE A 978 12.43 -13.11 18.98
N SER A 979 12.98 -12.02 19.53
CA SER A 979 13.93 -12.02 20.66
C SER A 979 13.71 -10.80 21.55
N VAL A 980 14.41 -10.77 22.69
CA VAL A 980 14.58 -9.55 23.50
C VAL A 980 15.84 -8.82 22.99
N PRO A 981 15.92 -7.47 22.98
CA PRO A 981 17.13 -6.76 22.60
C PRO A 981 18.36 -7.18 23.41
N GLY A 982 19.51 -7.31 22.75
CA GLY A 982 20.79 -7.57 23.43
C GLY A 982 21.49 -6.28 23.84
N GLN A 983 22.57 -6.37 24.63
CA GLN A 983 23.40 -5.22 24.99
C GLN A 983 23.89 -4.44 23.75
N ALA A 984 24.25 -5.15 22.68
CA ALA A 984 24.67 -4.58 21.40
C ALA A 984 23.55 -3.89 20.57
N ASP A 985 22.29 -3.93 21.02
CA ASP A 985 21.20 -3.15 20.41
C ASP A 985 21.00 -1.77 21.09
N GLY A 986 21.61 -1.52 22.26
CA GLY A 986 21.61 -0.21 22.93
C GLY A 986 20.24 0.28 23.41
N LEU A 987 19.37 -0.62 23.86
CA LEU A 987 18.00 -0.31 24.30
C LEU A 987 17.74 -0.73 25.74
N HIS A 988 17.76 0.22 26.67
CA HIS A 988 17.43 0.05 28.08
C HIS A 988 16.01 0.56 28.38
N LYS A 989 14.99 0.04 27.69
CA LYS A 989 13.57 0.30 28.00
C LYS A 989 12.83 -1.01 28.21
N ASP A 990 11.98 -1.06 29.23
CA ASP A 990 11.18 -2.25 29.54
C ASP A 990 10.17 -2.59 28.45
N PHE A 991 9.79 -3.87 28.42
CA PHE A 991 8.72 -4.42 27.59
C PHE A 991 8.97 -4.30 26.07
N VAL A 992 10.26 -4.28 25.68
CA VAL A 992 10.71 -4.25 24.28
C VAL A 992 11.02 -5.65 23.75
N PHE A 993 10.42 -6.02 22.62
CA PHE A 993 10.84 -7.16 21.80
C PHE A 993 11.44 -6.71 20.46
N LYS A 994 12.24 -7.59 19.87
CA LYS A 994 13.01 -7.41 18.63
C LYS A 994 12.54 -8.43 17.59
N LEU A 995 12.15 -7.95 16.41
CA LEU A 995 11.89 -8.78 15.23
C LEU A 995 13.06 -8.61 14.24
N GLN A 996 13.71 -9.72 13.87
CA GLN A 996 14.87 -9.72 12.98
C GLN A 996 14.73 -10.75 11.85
N PHE A 997 14.92 -10.30 10.61
CA PHE A 997 15.05 -11.14 9.41
C PHE A 997 16.16 -10.62 8.51
N LYS A 998 17.24 -11.38 8.36
CA LYS A 998 18.47 -10.94 7.68
C LYS A 998 18.94 -9.60 8.26
N SER A 999 19.03 -8.56 7.44
CA SER A 999 19.41 -7.18 7.81
C SER A 999 18.24 -6.32 8.32
N HIS A 1000 17.00 -6.78 8.23
CA HIS A 1000 15.82 -6.04 8.68
C HIS A 1000 15.62 -6.27 10.18
N ILE A 1001 15.72 -5.19 10.98
CA ILE A 1001 15.58 -5.22 12.44
C ILE A 1001 14.58 -4.14 12.87
N TYR A 1002 13.53 -4.59 13.56
CA TYR A 1002 12.47 -3.77 14.15
C TYR A 1002 12.41 -4.01 15.65
N PHE A 1003 12.14 -2.95 16.42
CA PHE A 1003 11.91 -3.00 17.85
C PHE A 1003 10.48 -2.54 18.15
N PHE A 1004 9.83 -3.24 19.07
CA PHE A 1004 8.45 -2.98 19.49
C PHE A 1004 8.37 -2.96 21.01
N ARG A 1005 7.83 -1.88 21.60
CA ARG A 1005 7.55 -1.77 23.04
C ARG A 1005 6.05 -1.88 23.30
N ALA A 1006 5.67 -2.73 24.24
CA ALA A 1006 4.31 -2.84 24.75
C ALA A 1006 4.05 -1.93 25.96
N GLU A 1007 2.78 -1.72 26.30
CA GLU A 1007 2.37 -0.91 27.46
C GLU A 1007 2.60 -1.58 28.82
N SER A 1008 2.67 -2.92 28.89
CA SER A 1008 2.82 -3.66 30.15
C SER A 1008 3.53 -5.00 29.95
N LYS A 1009 4.00 -5.60 31.06
CA LYS A 1009 4.60 -6.94 31.09
C LYS A 1009 3.70 -8.00 30.45
N TYR A 1010 2.41 -8.01 30.81
CA TYR A 1010 1.43 -8.93 30.25
C TYR A 1010 1.33 -8.79 28.73
N THR A 1011 1.14 -7.56 28.25
CA THR A 1011 0.98 -7.27 26.83
C THR A 1011 2.25 -7.62 26.05
N PHE A 1012 3.44 -7.38 26.61
CA PHE A 1012 4.73 -7.82 26.06
C PHE A 1012 4.85 -9.35 25.94
N GLU A 1013 4.58 -10.08 27.02
CA GLU A 1013 4.61 -11.55 27.04
C GLU A 1013 3.62 -12.13 26.01
N ARG A 1014 2.41 -11.56 25.94
CA ARG A 1014 1.36 -11.97 25.00
C ARG A 1014 1.69 -11.71 23.54
N TRP A 1015 2.25 -10.54 23.21
CA TRP A 1015 2.74 -10.25 21.85
C TRP A 1015 3.89 -11.16 21.45
N MET A 1016 4.81 -11.49 22.37
CA MET A 1016 5.85 -12.48 22.11
C MET A 1016 5.28 -13.90 21.93
N GLU A 1017 4.29 -14.29 22.73
CA GLU A 1017 3.64 -15.61 22.67
C GLU A 1017 3.02 -15.87 21.29
N VAL A 1018 2.16 -14.96 20.82
CA VAL A 1018 1.43 -15.15 19.55
C VAL A 1018 2.36 -15.12 18.34
N ILE A 1019 3.34 -14.21 18.32
CA ILE A 1019 4.30 -14.14 17.22
C ILE A 1019 5.19 -15.40 17.23
N LYS A 1020 5.68 -15.86 18.39
CA LYS A 1020 6.49 -17.09 18.47
C LYS A 1020 5.76 -18.31 17.91
N ARG A 1021 4.48 -18.51 18.25
CA ARG A 1021 3.70 -19.65 17.70
C ARG A 1021 3.49 -19.57 16.19
N ALA A 1022 3.39 -18.36 15.63
CA ALA A 1022 3.16 -18.14 14.20
C ALA A 1022 4.46 -18.06 13.36
N THR A 1023 5.62 -17.73 13.95
CA THR A 1023 6.92 -17.74 13.24
C THR A 1023 7.66 -19.06 13.39
N ASN A 1024 7.51 -19.72 14.54
CA ASN A 1024 8.18 -20.96 14.87
C ASN A 1024 7.15 -22.10 14.85
N SER A 1025 6.78 -22.54 13.65
CA SER A 1025 6.04 -23.79 13.43
C SER A 1025 6.83 -24.94 14.09
N PRO A 1026 6.33 -25.53 15.21
CA PRO A 1026 7.05 -26.60 15.91
C PRO A 1026 7.06 -27.85 15.02
N GLY A 1027 8.20 -28.53 14.94
CA GLY A 1027 8.22 -29.87 14.35
C GLY A 1027 7.32 -30.82 15.14
N ARG A 1028 6.81 -31.88 14.49
CA ARG A 1028 6.07 -32.96 15.16
C ARG A 1028 7.02 -33.88 15.95
N SER A 1029 7.71 -33.28 16.92
CA SER A 1029 8.52 -33.96 17.93
C SER A 1029 8.16 -33.39 19.30
N SER A 1030 7.79 -34.27 20.23
CA SER A 1030 7.50 -33.95 21.64
C SER A 1030 6.25 -33.09 21.92
N GLN A 1031 5.19 -33.21 21.11
CA GLN A 1031 3.81 -33.05 21.59
C GLN A 1031 2.92 -34.21 21.13
N THR A 1032 3.13 -35.38 21.74
CA THR A 1032 2.01 -36.26 22.07
C THR A 1032 1.03 -35.47 22.94
N VAL A 1033 -0.27 -35.67 22.70
CA VAL A 1033 -1.28 -35.28 23.68
C VAL A 1033 -1.14 -36.23 24.86
N ALA A 1034 -0.49 -35.78 25.93
CA ALA A 1034 -0.49 -36.49 27.20
C ALA A 1034 -1.93 -36.51 27.72
N GLY A 1035 -2.48 -37.71 27.92
CA GLY A 1035 -3.86 -37.90 28.36
C GLY A 1035 -4.01 -37.71 29.87
N GLU A 1036 -3.95 -36.46 30.35
CA GLU A 1036 -4.40 -36.09 31.70
C GLU A 1036 -5.93 -35.91 31.71
N ASP A 1037 -6.68 -37.00 31.47
CA ASP A 1037 -8.14 -37.06 31.66
C ASP A 1037 -8.69 -38.51 31.75
N ARG A 1038 -7.96 -39.39 32.46
CA ARG A 1038 -8.47 -40.67 33.00
C ARG A 1038 -7.90 -40.94 34.40
N ASP A 1039 -8.63 -41.76 35.15
CA ASP A 1039 -8.25 -42.36 36.44
C ASP A 1039 -8.16 -41.44 37.66
N SER A 1040 -9.29 -40.82 38.03
CA SER A 1040 -9.59 -40.50 39.45
C SER A 1040 -11.09 -40.62 39.79
N HIS A 1041 -11.70 -41.75 39.45
CA HIS A 1041 -13.06 -42.13 39.91
C HIS A 1041 -13.04 -43.51 40.58
N THR A 1042 -12.45 -43.56 41.78
CA THR A 1042 -12.64 -44.64 42.75
C THR A 1042 -12.34 -44.11 44.16
N ASN A 1043 -13.32 -44.23 45.06
CA ASN A 1043 -13.36 -43.67 46.43
C ASN A 1043 -13.37 -42.13 46.48
#